data_AF-A0AA39YAJ4-F1
#
_entry.id   AF-A0AA39YAJ4-F1
#
_cell.length_a   1.000
_cell.length_b   1.000
_cell.length_c   1.000
_cell.angle_alpha   90.00
_cell.angle_beta   90.00
_cell.angle_gamma   90.00
#
_symmetry.space_group_name_H-M   'P 1'
#
loop_
_entity.id
_entity.type
_entity.pdbx_description
1 polymer ?
#
loop_
_entity_poly.entity_id
_entity_poly.type
_entity_poly.pdbx_seq_one_letter_code
_entity_poly.pdbx_strand_id
1 'polypeptide(L)'
;MSFPTSFLPLVKSPRFWTDYFFLTDTPSNSPYKKAFRDAEKESDDDSDDDGSDDEGSEDFIQDSDDDQDADDEDPDDQDSDDEESNNSLDDQENDADESLNSHQLATDQNAPNLDTPESEPNADSSDSPSSPSPPASASSSSSSSNRSYSQALTFPFNQYRLPENSMDFNLSITLDPHLSYIPLAFSADPVYNVTIAHDDQAHWHPFVLRWNELELISRAVGITAGGQDGKLEGEEKTLYQHPGLPLLFLYRFAPICQGDDAERIVGMLAKAWERVLGGDHRKDVRRLIERADCRKRGFRWFEEGGNWWIGRGESAETAEGVYTYRSRESVKSGKWRNEAWGALITEAEATVGGVGVSEEEEEEYRVLGKKFAPRTTHGLVVWLQLREKDRRMHQRAGRYLQLTLDGVLRVLDIGKATSSGASSCRVNGRIVWTSDHIAVTIYGDLARGKAIVKQTLWWLRAPLATTVRDASSYDVLPFSLADEAQDKTDEALIGITVPDILPRCSWLVGHTLPDSLSAVLQSKEVLGDTGRCSGPTDDGWFTVTTADGGELGFNFTRFDGEELEGTGAIALRSVTLQASAILHRLMEESGAVLPPLALAAKSLEGEVAELSWVPHRVVDAQALHAVLSGGAFDSWVKAERKADDEDSPDDDEDSSVDE
;
A
#
# COMPACT_ATOMS: atom_id res chain seq x y z
N MET A 1 -2.07 33.40 2.95
CA MET A 1 -2.54 32.76 1.71
C MET A 1 -3.55 31.69 2.09
N SER A 2 -4.68 31.64 1.40
CA SER A 2 -5.64 30.52 1.44
C SER A 2 -5.13 29.42 0.50
N PHE A 3 -5.52 28.16 0.72
CA PHE A 3 -5.45 27.16 -0.34
C PHE A 3 -6.16 27.72 -1.59
N PRO A 4 -5.66 27.46 -2.81
CA PRO A 4 -6.47 27.69 -4.01
C PRO A 4 -7.83 27.00 -3.80
N THR A 5 -8.94 27.68 -4.09
CA THR A 5 -10.28 27.11 -3.86
C THR A 5 -10.47 25.79 -4.62
N SER A 6 -9.80 25.64 -5.76
CA SER A 6 -9.71 24.41 -6.56
C SER A 6 -8.98 23.25 -5.88
N PHE A 7 -8.24 23.50 -4.81
CA PHE A 7 -7.53 22.48 -4.04
C PHE A 7 -8.39 21.78 -2.98
N LEU A 8 -9.47 22.43 -2.53
CA LEU A 8 -10.33 21.89 -1.47
C LEU A 8 -11.01 20.57 -1.82
N PRO A 9 -11.52 20.36 -3.05
CA PRO A 9 -12.05 19.05 -3.45
C PRO A 9 -10.97 17.95 -3.42
N LEU A 10 -9.71 18.30 -3.71
CA LEU A 10 -8.61 17.35 -3.73
C LEU A 10 -8.28 16.85 -2.32
N VAL A 11 -8.14 17.75 -1.34
CA VAL A 11 -7.84 17.35 0.04
C VAL A 11 -8.98 16.58 0.71
N LYS A 12 -10.20 16.60 0.18
CA LYS A 12 -11.29 15.74 0.67
C LYS A 12 -11.28 14.34 0.06
N SER A 13 -10.46 14.11 -0.96
CA SER A 13 -10.30 12.79 -1.56
C SER A 13 -9.32 11.94 -0.74
N PRO A 14 -9.71 10.75 -0.26
CA PRO A 14 -8.76 9.79 0.34
C PRO A 14 -7.59 9.48 -0.60
N ARG A 15 -7.85 9.43 -1.92
CA ARG A 15 -6.82 9.15 -2.92
C ARG A 15 -5.75 10.24 -2.98
N PHE A 16 -6.11 11.52 -2.88
CA PHE A 16 -5.10 12.59 -2.82
C PHE A 16 -4.09 12.33 -1.70
N TRP A 17 -4.56 11.90 -0.52
CA TRP A 17 -3.70 11.62 0.62
C TRP A 17 -2.91 10.33 0.48
N THR A 18 -3.49 9.30 -0.13
CA THR A 18 -2.75 8.10 -0.52
C THR A 18 -1.60 8.47 -1.46
N ASP A 19 -1.85 9.28 -2.48
CA ASP A 19 -0.81 9.73 -3.43
C ASP A 19 0.24 10.58 -2.72
N TYR A 20 -0.19 11.50 -1.87
CA TYR A 20 0.69 12.34 -1.09
C TYR A 20 1.61 11.50 -0.19
N PHE A 21 1.10 10.47 0.51
CA PHE A 21 1.85 9.66 1.48
C PHE A 21 2.51 8.41 0.93
N PHE A 22 2.16 7.95 -0.26
CA PHE A 22 2.65 6.70 -0.85
C PHE A 22 3.05 6.90 -2.32
N LEU A 23 3.84 7.94 -2.63
CA LEU A 23 4.41 8.24 -3.94
C LEU A 23 4.94 7.00 -4.69
N THR A 24 5.65 6.09 -4.03
CA THR A 24 6.18 4.88 -4.68
C THR A 24 5.14 3.80 -4.94
N ASP A 25 4.01 3.84 -4.22
CA ASP A 25 2.87 2.95 -4.46
C ASP A 25 1.92 3.54 -5.54
N THR A 26 2.15 4.76 -6.02
CA THR A 26 1.30 5.37 -7.05
C THR A 26 1.65 4.87 -8.45
N PRO A 27 0.66 4.43 -9.25
CA PRO A 27 0.86 4.16 -10.67
C PRO A 27 1.36 5.41 -11.38
N SER A 28 2.16 5.23 -12.43
CA SER A 28 2.76 6.34 -13.19
C SER A 28 1.74 7.35 -13.78
N ASN A 29 0.44 7.01 -13.83
CA ASN A 29 -0.64 7.73 -14.51
C ASN A 29 -1.67 8.45 -13.60
N SER A 30 -1.38 8.71 -12.31
CA SER A 30 -2.36 9.35 -11.41
C SER A 30 -3.06 10.59 -12.01
N PRO A 31 -4.41 10.70 -12.00
CA PRO A 31 -5.18 11.81 -12.53
C PRO A 31 -4.97 13.07 -11.69
N TYR A 32 -4.43 12.94 -10.47
CA TYR A 32 -4.02 14.08 -9.67
C TYR A 32 -2.84 14.79 -10.30
N LYS A 33 -1.95 14.10 -11.05
CA LYS A 33 -0.94 14.78 -11.88
C LYS A 33 -1.57 15.75 -12.88
N LYS A 34 -2.78 15.47 -13.36
CA LYS A 34 -3.54 16.36 -14.24
C LYS A 34 -4.28 17.44 -13.43
N ALA A 35 -4.87 17.10 -12.29
CA ALA A 35 -5.54 18.08 -11.43
C ALA A 35 -4.59 19.15 -10.87
N PHE A 36 -3.36 18.77 -10.49
CA PHE A 36 -2.29 19.72 -10.14
C PHE A 36 -2.02 20.69 -11.30
N ARG A 37 -1.95 20.17 -12.55
CA ARG A 37 -1.77 20.98 -13.77
C ARG A 37 -2.96 21.88 -14.12
N ASP A 38 -4.18 21.46 -13.82
CA ASP A 38 -5.37 22.24 -14.15
C ASP A 38 -5.60 23.35 -13.11
N ALA A 39 -5.29 23.13 -11.83
CA ALA A 39 -5.28 24.17 -10.80
C ALA A 39 -4.20 25.26 -11.06
N GLU A 40 -3.15 24.94 -11.82
CA GLU A 40 -2.15 25.93 -12.29
C GLU A 40 -2.72 26.90 -13.34
N LYS A 41 -3.69 26.49 -14.16
CA LYS A 41 -4.24 27.37 -15.21
C LYS A 41 -5.16 28.45 -14.65
N GLU A 42 -5.78 28.21 -13.51
CA GLU A 42 -6.68 29.20 -12.88
C GLU A 42 -5.92 30.38 -12.27
N SER A 43 -4.59 30.29 -12.07
CA SER A 43 -3.79 31.43 -11.57
C SER A 43 -3.29 32.38 -12.67
N ASP A 44 -3.47 32.02 -13.95
CA ASP A 44 -2.88 32.74 -15.09
C ASP A 44 -3.88 33.67 -15.82
N ASP A 45 -5.17 33.63 -15.47
CA ASP A 45 -6.22 34.43 -16.15
C ASP A 45 -6.25 35.92 -15.74
N ASP A 46 -5.27 36.40 -14.95
CA ASP A 46 -5.19 37.79 -14.46
C ASP A 46 -3.95 38.58 -14.94
N SER A 47 -3.17 38.09 -15.92
CA SER A 47 -2.05 38.86 -16.48
C SER A 47 -2.09 38.99 -18.01
N ASP A 48 -2.91 39.93 -18.48
CA ASP A 48 -2.64 40.68 -19.71
C ASP A 48 -1.47 41.67 -19.46
N ASP A 49 -0.72 42.04 -20.51
CA ASP A 49 0.50 42.91 -20.57
C ASP A 49 1.83 42.24 -20.17
N ASP A 50 2.95 42.40 -20.87
CA ASP A 50 3.30 43.28 -22.00
C ASP A 50 4.54 42.69 -22.69
N GLY A 51 4.64 42.88 -24.00
CA GLY A 51 5.71 42.29 -24.82
C GLY A 51 7.09 42.90 -24.62
N SER A 52 8.13 42.10 -24.87
CA SER A 52 9.37 42.58 -25.49
C SER A 52 10.21 41.41 -25.99
N ASP A 53 10.47 41.45 -27.29
CA ASP A 53 11.51 40.73 -28.00
C ASP A 53 12.90 41.02 -27.40
N ASP A 54 13.78 40.03 -27.29
CA ASP A 54 15.18 40.26 -27.63
C ASP A 54 15.92 38.96 -27.99
N GLU A 55 16.63 39.03 -29.11
CA GLU A 55 17.49 38.00 -29.70
C GLU A 55 18.90 38.10 -29.10
N GLY A 56 19.61 36.98 -28.94
CA GLY A 56 21.00 37.03 -28.49
C GLY A 56 21.68 35.67 -28.39
N SER A 57 22.08 35.14 -29.54
CA SER A 57 23.05 34.05 -29.71
C SER A 57 24.41 34.39 -29.11
N GLU A 58 25.12 33.42 -28.52
CA GLU A 58 26.58 33.32 -28.68
C GLU A 58 27.11 31.92 -28.31
N ASP A 59 27.91 31.38 -29.23
CA ASP A 59 28.68 30.14 -29.18
C ASP A 59 29.79 30.19 -28.12
N PHE A 60 30.10 29.07 -27.44
CA PHE A 60 31.46 28.85 -26.92
C PHE A 60 31.83 27.36 -26.73
N ILE A 61 32.64 26.88 -27.69
CA ILE A 61 33.88 26.06 -27.63
C ILE A 61 33.99 24.80 -26.73
N GLN A 62 34.50 23.77 -27.40
CA GLN A 62 34.94 22.43 -27.00
C GLN A 62 36.19 22.36 -26.11
N ASP A 63 36.52 21.12 -25.73
CA ASP A 63 37.76 20.56 -25.17
C ASP A 63 37.81 20.63 -23.63
N SER A 64 38.05 19.55 -22.90
CA SER A 64 39.15 18.60 -23.05
C SER A 64 38.94 17.37 -22.16
N ASP A 65 39.38 16.23 -22.68
CA ASP A 65 39.61 14.96 -21.97
C ASP A 65 40.62 15.13 -20.83
N ASP A 66 40.43 14.40 -19.72
CA ASP A 66 41.54 13.97 -18.86
C ASP A 66 41.14 12.67 -18.12
N ASP A 67 41.81 11.60 -18.54
CA ASP A 67 41.90 10.28 -17.92
C ASP A 67 42.58 10.36 -16.55
N GLN A 68 42.04 9.70 -15.51
CA GLN A 68 42.86 9.11 -14.45
C GLN A 68 42.25 7.80 -13.94
N ASP A 69 42.94 6.72 -14.29
CA ASP A 69 42.87 5.38 -13.71
C ASP A 69 43.09 5.41 -12.18
N ALA A 70 42.30 4.63 -11.45
CA ALA A 70 42.59 4.26 -10.07
C ALA A 70 42.35 2.75 -9.92
N ASP A 71 43.45 2.01 -10.05
CA ASP A 71 43.61 0.62 -9.68
C ASP A 71 43.70 0.45 -8.15
N ASP A 72 43.38 -0.77 -7.73
CA ASP A 72 43.88 -1.51 -6.56
C ASP A 72 43.56 -1.03 -5.14
N GLU A 73 42.78 -1.84 -4.40
CA GLU A 73 43.30 -2.68 -3.30
C GLU A 73 42.15 -3.46 -2.63
N ASP A 74 42.08 -4.78 -2.91
CA ASP A 74 41.38 -5.78 -2.08
C ASP A 74 42.28 -6.18 -0.90
N PRO A 75 41.77 -6.24 0.34
CA PRO A 75 42.39 -7.03 1.39
C PRO A 75 41.61 -8.30 1.72
N ASP A 76 42.35 -9.40 1.65
CA ASP A 76 42.02 -10.77 2.01
C ASP A 76 41.50 -10.98 3.45
N ASP A 77 40.65 -12.00 3.57
CA ASP A 77 40.64 -13.06 4.59
C ASP A 77 41.11 -12.76 6.02
N GLN A 78 40.16 -12.82 6.97
CA GLN A 78 40.44 -13.39 8.30
C GLN A 78 39.30 -14.29 8.78
N ASP A 79 39.63 -15.58 8.79
CA ASP A 79 38.99 -16.64 9.56
C ASP A 79 38.97 -16.29 11.06
N SER A 80 37.83 -16.55 11.71
CA SER A 80 37.81 -16.89 13.13
C SER A 80 36.76 -17.95 13.38
N ASP A 81 37.26 -19.17 13.56
CA ASP A 81 36.66 -20.19 14.41
C ASP A 81 36.43 -19.59 15.82
N ASP A 82 35.29 -19.88 16.44
CA ASP A 82 35.27 -20.51 17.77
C ASP A 82 33.87 -20.62 18.40
N GLU A 83 33.69 -21.79 19.00
CA GLU A 83 32.91 -22.15 20.20
C GLU A 83 31.40 -22.43 20.16
N GLU A 84 31.15 -23.74 20.12
CA GLU A 84 30.18 -24.50 20.91
C GLU A 84 29.72 -23.82 22.21
N SER A 85 28.41 -23.74 22.42
CA SER A 85 27.85 -23.89 23.76
C SER A 85 26.49 -24.60 23.73
N ASN A 86 26.51 -25.81 24.27
CA ASN A 86 25.35 -26.53 24.75
C ASN A 86 24.58 -25.68 25.76
N ASN A 87 23.25 -25.66 25.67
CA ASN A 87 22.46 -25.74 26.89
C ASN A 87 21.11 -26.42 26.71
N SER A 88 20.81 -27.16 27.76
CA SER A 88 19.82 -28.18 27.98
C SER A 88 18.49 -27.65 28.51
N LEU A 89 17.43 -28.44 28.27
CA LEU A 89 16.30 -28.73 29.18
C LEU A 89 15.41 -27.56 29.64
N ASP A 90 14.12 -27.63 29.34
CA ASP A 90 13.14 -28.14 30.33
C ASP A 90 11.73 -28.25 29.75
N ASP A 91 11.06 -29.27 30.27
CA ASP A 91 9.67 -29.67 30.08
C ASP A 91 8.65 -28.58 30.46
N GLN A 92 7.50 -28.56 29.79
CA GLN A 92 6.23 -28.49 30.52
C GLN A 92 5.03 -28.93 29.66
N GLU A 93 4.50 -30.08 30.06
CA GLU A 93 3.15 -30.58 29.84
C GLU A 93 2.10 -29.53 30.25
N ASN A 94 1.00 -29.43 29.50
CA ASN A 94 -0.30 -29.18 30.10
C ASN A 94 -1.41 -29.73 29.22
N ASP A 95 -2.10 -30.70 29.82
CA ASP A 95 -3.32 -31.33 29.38
C ASP A 95 -4.55 -30.39 29.47
N ALA A 96 -5.58 -30.85 28.75
CA ALA A 96 -6.98 -30.94 29.19
C ALA A 96 -8.02 -29.94 28.65
N ASP A 97 -8.95 -30.57 27.91
CA ASP A 97 -10.41 -30.55 28.09
C ASP A 97 -11.30 -29.52 27.39
N GLU A 98 -11.96 -30.06 26.36
CA GLU A 98 -13.42 -30.26 26.29
C GLU A 98 -14.34 -29.17 26.86
N SER A 99 -15.18 -28.60 26.00
CA SER A 99 -16.64 -28.78 26.20
C SER A 99 -17.46 -28.37 24.98
N LEU A 100 -18.25 -29.35 24.53
CA LEU A 100 -19.44 -29.22 23.71
C LEU A 100 -20.51 -28.40 24.45
N ASN A 101 -21.28 -27.59 23.72
CA ASN A 101 -22.73 -27.62 23.92
C ASN A 101 -23.55 -27.14 22.72
N SER A 102 -24.53 -27.98 22.43
CA SER A 102 -25.59 -27.95 21.42
C SER A 102 -26.86 -27.23 21.88
N HIS A 103 -27.80 -27.04 20.93
CA HIS A 103 -29.26 -26.77 21.03
C HIS A 103 -29.70 -25.39 20.50
N GLN A 104 -30.84 -25.17 19.81
CA GLN A 104 -31.91 -26.01 19.26
C GLN A 104 -32.89 -25.11 18.45
N LEU A 105 -33.57 -25.73 17.47
CA LEU A 105 -34.99 -25.59 17.08
C LEU A 105 -35.60 -24.28 16.50
N ALA A 106 -35.93 -24.40 15.20
CA ALA A 106 -37.29 -24.43 14.61
C ALA A 106 -38.30 -23.27 14.79
N THR A 107 -38.83 -22.79 13.65
CA THR A 107 -40.28 -22.75 13.26
C THR A 107 -40.39 -22.06 11.88
N ASP A 108 -40.90 -22.68 10.81
CA ASP A 108 -42.27 -23.04 10.41
C ASP A 108 -43.08 -21.92 9.71
N GLN A 109 -43.42 -22.20 8.44
CA GLN A 109 -44.61 -21.82 7.64
C GLN A 109 -45.03 -20.35 7.44
N ASN A 110 -45.05 -19.91 6.16
CA ASN A 110 -46.29 -19.55 5.44
C ASN A 110 -46.04 -19.11 3.98
N ALA A 111 -46.78 -19.72 3.06
CA ALA A 111 -47.17 -19.19 1.74
C ALA A 111 -48.65 -18.73 1.85
N PRO A 112 -49.27 -17.93 0.94
CA PRO A 112 -49.40 -18.30 -0.49
C PRO A 112 -49.59 -17.17 -1.55
N ASN A 113 -49.42 -17.57 -2.83
CA ASN A 113 -50.21 -17.29 -4.05
C ASN A 113 -50.40 -15.89 -4.72
N LEU A 114 -50.36 -15.98 -6.08
CA LEU A 114 -51.00 -15.18 -7.16
C LEU A 114 -50.34 -13.80 -7.47
N ASP A 115 -50.15 -13.30 -8.70
CA ASP A 115 -50.79 -13.49 -10.01
C ASP A 115 -49.80 -13.17 -11.15
N THR A 116 -50.03 -13.77 -12.32
CA THR A 116 -49.55 -13.43 -13.66
C THR A 116 -50.32 -12.18 -14.19
N PRO A 117 -49.80 -11.39 -15.17
CA PRO A 117 -49.86 -11.82 -16.57
C PRO A 117 -48.80 -11.29 -17.57
N GLU A 118 -48.77 -12.02 -18.68
CA GLU A 118 -48.34 -11.79 -20.06
C GLU A 118 -48.14 -10.34 -20.56
N SER A 119 -47.11 -10.14 -21.41
CA SER A 119 -47.12 -9.30 -22.63
C SER A 119 -45.81 -9.46 -23.44
N GLU A 120 -45.85 -10.20 -24.56
CA GLU A 120 -45.00 -9.98 -25.75
C GLU A 120 -45.65 -8.88 -26.66
N PRO A 121 -45.19 -8.55 -27.89
CA PRO A 121 -43.90 -8.71 -28.59
C PRO A 121 -43.43 -7.40 -29.32
N ASN A 122 -42.28 -7.48 -30.02
CA ASN A 122 -41.92 -6.91 -31.34
C ASN A 122 -40.49 -6.31 -31.30
N ALA A 123 -39.49 -6.87 -31.99
CA ALA A 123 -39.28 -7.04 -33.44
C ALA A 123 -38.66 -5.80 -34.12
N ASP A 124 -37.78 -6.12 -35.08
CA ASP A 124 -37.04 -5.30 -36.03
C ASP A 124 -35.74 -4.63 -35.53
N SER A 125 -34.53 -5.04 -35.93
CA SER A 125 -33.90 -5.41 -37.22
C SER A 125 -33.11 -4.28 -37.85
N SER A 126 -31.96 -4.67 -38.40
CA SER A 126 -31.25 -4.11 -39.55
C SER A 126 -30.19 -3.02 -39.32
N ASP A 127 -28.96 -3.47 -39.58
CA ASP A 127 -28.06 -2.97 -40.63
C ASP A 127 -27.20 -1.73 -40.36
N SER A 128 -25.92 -2.04 -40.13
CA SER A 128 -24.73 -1.28 -40.53
C SER A 128 -24.79 -0.89 -42.02
N PRO A 129 -24.06 0.16 -42.45
CA PRO A 129 -22.71 -0.12 -42.95
C PRO A 129 -21.66 1.00 -42.72
N SER A 130 -20.50 0.53 -42.27
CA SER A 130 -19.14 0.73 -42.78
C SER A 130 -18.77 1.93 -43.70
N SER A 131 -17.67 2.57 -43.27
CA SER A 131 -16.52 3.11 -44.06
C SER A 131 -16.62 4.55 -44.61
N PRO A 132 -15.50 5.24 -44.94
CA PRO A 132 -14.07 5.01 -44.62
C PRO A 132 -13.32 6.26 -44.10
N SER A 133 -12.16 6.03 -43.46
CA SER A 133 -11.16 7.05 -43.11
C SER A 133 -10.41 7.61 -44.33
N PRO A 134 -9.96 8.89 -44.27
CA PRO A 134 -8.84 9.37 -45.07
C PRO A 134 -7.62 9.79 -44.20
N PRO A 135 -6.45 10.04 -44.83
CA PRO A 135 -5.15 9.64 -44.28
C PRO A 135 -4.34 10.75 -43.61
N ALA A 136 -3.32 10.29 -42.92
CA ALA A 136 -2.25 11.01 -42.25
C ALA A 136 -1.54 12.07 -43.10
N SER A 137 -1.15 13.19 -42.48
CA SER A 137 0.12 13.86 -42.75
C SER A 137 0.46 14.94 -41.72
N ALA A 138 1.78 15.11 -41.55
CA ALA A 138 2.52 16.27 -41.04
C ALA A 138 2.69 16.43 -39.52
N SER A 139 3.81 15.88 -39.07
CA SER A 139 4.58 16.28 -37.89
C SER A 139 5.08 17.73 -37.99
N SER A 140 4.69 18.56 -37.03
CA SER A 140 5.34 19.83 -36.72
C SER A 140 5.83 19.79 -35.27
N SER A 141 7.14 19.75 -35.10
CA SER A 141 7.84 19.86 -33.83
C SER A 141 7.81 21.31 -33.35
N SER A 142 6.91 21.63 -32.43
CA SER A 142 6.98 22.84 -31.60
C SER A 142 7.65 22.50 -30.28
N SER A 143 8.88 22.97 -30.11
CA SER A 143 9.60 22.96 -28.84
C SER A 143 8.95 23.98 -27.89
N SER A 144 7.91 23.54 -27.17
CA SER A 144 7.41 24.25 -26.00
C SER A 144 8.36 23.99 -24.83
N SER A 145 9.01 25.04 -24.34
CA SER A 145 9.71 25.04 -23.07
C SER A 145 8.71 24.72 -21.96
N ASN A 146 8.67 23.45 -21.52
CA ASN A 146 7.94 23.03 -20.33
C ASN A 146 8.59 23.71 -19.11
N ARG A 147 8.12 24.90 -18.73
CA ARG A 147 8.30 25.38 -17.36
C ARG A 147 7.51 24.41 -16.48
N SER A 148 8.23 23.64 -15.66
CA SER A 148 7.61 22.81 -14.62
C SER A 148 7.02 23.74 -13.58
N TYR A 149 5.69 23.85 -13.56
CA TYR A 149 4.99 24.60 -12.53
C TYR A 149 4.85 23.67 -11.32
N SER A 150 5.23 24.18 -10.15
CA SER A 150 5.19 23.44 -8.89
C SER A 150 4.34 24.25 -7.91
N GLN A 151 3.38 23.61 -7.25
CA GLN A 151 2.57 24.28 -6.24
C GLN A 151 3.27 24.21 -4.88
N ALA A 152 3.60 25.36 -4.30
CA ALA A 152 4.13 25.45 -2.95
C ALA A 152 3.00 25.75 -1.95
N LEU A 153 2.78 24.85 -1.00
CA LEU A 153 1.94 25.08 0.16
C LEU A 153 2.77 25.78 1.23
N THR A 154 2.60 27.10 1.36
CA THR A 154 3.30 27.90 2.36
C THR A 154 2.44 28.15 3.59
N PHE A 155 3.03 27.89 4.76
CA PHE A 155 2.47 28.16 6.08
C PHE A 155 3.20 29.37 6.69
N PRO A 156 2.68 30.59 6.49
CA PRO A 156 3.34 31.79 6.96
C PRO A 156 3.07 32.06 8.44
N PHE A 157 4.06 32.68 9.08
CA PHE A 157 3.98 33.23 10.42
C PHE A 157 4.32 34.72 10.40
N ASN A 158 3.67 35.48 11.26
CA ASN A 158 3.99 36.89 11.56
C ASN A 158 3.67 37.96 10.49
N GLN A 159 3.08 37.60 9.34
CA GLN A 159 2.78 38.56 8.24
C GLN A 159 1.92 39.78 8.62
N TYR A 160 1.30 39.82 9.81
CA TYR A 160 0.33 40.85 10.20
C TYR A 160 0.63 41.57 11.52
N ARG A 161 1.74 41.27 12.23
CA ARG A 161 2.15 42.10 13.37
C ARG A 161 3.06 43.21 12.84
N LEU A 162 2.58 44.44 12.94
CA LEU A 162 3.31 45.67 12.61
C LEU A 162 4.23 46.11 13.77
N PRO A 163 5.46 45.57 13.87
CA PRO A 163 6.60 46.42 14.17
C PRO A 163 7.64 46.32 13.04
N GLU A 164 8.42 47.38 12.85
CA GLU A 164 9.50 47.49 11.84
C GLU A 164 10.64 46.44 11.96
N ASN A 165 10.50 45.40 12.79
CA ASN A 165 11.51 44.37 13.08
C ASN A 165 10.94 42.93 13.20
N SER A 166 9.72 42.63 12.72
CA SER A 166 9.20 41.25 12.73
C SER A 166 9.87 40.41 11.65
N MET A 167 10.54 39.32 12.03
CA MET A 167 10.99 38.31 11.07
C MET A 167 9.77 37.54 10.54
N ASP A 168 9.67 37.45 9.22
CA ASP A 168 8.72 36.57 8.55
C ASP A 168 9.27 35.15 8.52
N PHE A 169 8.50 34.20 9.03
CA PHE A 169 8.85 32.78 8.96
C PHE A 169 7.90 32.04 8.03
N ASN A 170 8.42 31.11 7.24
CA ASN A 170 7.62 30.28 6.36
C ASN A 170 8.11 28.84 6.39
N LEU A 171 7.17 27.90 6.53
CA LEU A 171 7.38 26.50 6.16
C LEU A 171 6.66 26.25 4.85
N SER A 172 7.33 25.65 3.87
CA SER A 172 6.73 25.38 2.56
C SER A 172 6.91 23.93 2.16
N ILE A 173 5.85 23.33 1.63
CA ILE A 173 5.88 22.00 1.01
C ILE A 173 5.61 22.18 -0.47
N THR A 174 6.49 21.65 -1.32
CA THR A 174 6.28 21.66 -2.76
C THR A 174 5.59 20.37 -3.18
N LEU A 175 4.42 20.49 -3.80
CA LEU A 175 3.69 19.40 -4.45
C LEU A 175 4.00 19.45 -5.94
N ASP A 176 5.07 18.76 -6.34
CA ASP A 176 5.44 18.63 -7.75
C ASP A 176 5.28 17.15 -8.16
N PRO A 177 4.33 16.84 -9.07
CA PRO A 177 4.10 15.47 -9.53
C PRO A 177 5.28 14.87 -10.33
N HIS A 178 6.28 15.70 -10.70
CA HIS A 178 7.51 15.29 -11.35
C HIS A 178 8.64 14.98 -10.38
N LEU A 179 8.53 15.42 -9.11
CA LEU A 179 9.48 15.04 -8.08
C LEU A 179 9.16 13.64 -7.57
N SER A 180 10.19 12.80 -7.42
CA SER A 180 10.11 11.53 -6.70
C SER A 180 10.11 11.71 -5.18
N TYR A 181 10.03 12.96 -4.69
CA TYR A 181 10.12 13.31 -3.29
C TYR A 181 9.31 14.57 -2.96
N ILE A 182 9.00 14.74 -1.68
CA ILE A 182 8.30 15.93 -1.18
C ILE A 182 9.23 16.69 -0.22
N PRO A 183 9.74 17.87 -0.62
CA PRO A 183 10.59 18.68 0.23
C PRO A 183 9.79 19.48 1.27
N LEU A 184 10.40 19.70 2.43
CA LEU A 184 10.03 20.73 3.39
C LEU A 184 11.11 21.80 3.37
N ALA A 185 10.73 23.02 3.04
CA ALA A 185 11.61 24.19 3.06
C ALA A 185 11.27 25.14 4.22
N PHE A 186 12.29 25.81 4.73
CA PHE A 186 12.21 26.81 5.78
C PHE A 186 12.81 28.13 5.33
N SER A 187 12.08 29.22 5.56
CA SER A 187 12.55 30.58 5.34
C SER A 187 12.37 31.41 6.61
N ALA A 188 13.37 32.22 6.94
CA ALA A 188 13.41 33.21 8.00
C ALA A 188 14.49 34.23 7.64
N ASP A 189 14.23 35.53 7.58
CA ASP A 189 15.28 36.52 7.22
C ASP A 189 16.56 36.35 8.05
N PRO A 190 17.77 36.14 7.45
CA PRO A 190 18.13 36.16 6.02
C PRO A 190 18.19 34.79 5.32
N VAL A 191 17.82 33.72 6.01
CA VAL A 191 17.67 32.35 5.49
C VAL A 191 16.47 32.29 4.54
N TYR A 192 16.72 32.14 3.24
CA TYR A 192 15.66 32.03 2.24
C TYR A 192 15.58 30.61 1.67
N ASN A 193 14.41 29.99 1.80
CA ASN A 193 14.01 28.75 1.13
C ASN A 193 15.01 27.58 1.27
N VAL A 194 15.50 27.36 2.49
CA VAL A 194 16.41 26.24 2.77
C VAL A 194 15.60 24.96 2.93
N THR A 195 15.87 23.97 2.09
CA THR A 195 15.32 22.62 2.26
C THR A 195 15.84 22.02 3.57
N ILE A 196 14.93 21.77 4.50
CA ILE A 196 15.21 21.17 5.80
C ILE A 196 14.80 19.71 5.89
N ALA A 197 14.00 19.19 4.94
CA ALA A 197 13.75 17.76 4.80
C ALA A 197 13.32 17.41 3.36
N HIS A 198 13.46 16.15 2.98
CA HIS A 198 12.85 15.58 1.78
C HIS A 198 12.35 14.17 2.09
N ASP A 199 11.11 13.85 1.71
CA ASP A 199 10.57 12.49 1.78
C ASP A 199 10.52 11.91 0.36
N ASP A 200 11.51 11.09 0.01
CA ASP A 200 11.62 10.42 -1.29
C ASP A 200 11.08 8.98 -1.27
N GLN A 201 10.58 8.53 -0.11
CA GLN A 201 10.13 7.17 0.17
C GLN A 201 11.15 6.05 -0.08
N ALA A 202 12.35 6.35 -0.58
CA ALA A 202 13.48 5.44 -0.67
C ALA A 202 14.28 5.46 0.64
N HIS A 203 14.38 6.63 1.26
CA HIS A 203 15.05 6.90 2.53
C HIS A 203 14.00 7.42 3.53
N TRP A 204 13.40 6.51 4.29
CA TRP A 204 12.20 6.73 5.12
C TRP A 204 12.34 7.67 6.33
N HIS A 205 13.27 8.61 6.33
CA HIS A 205 13.59 9.43 7.50
C HIS A 205 13.64 10.94 7.19
N PRO A 206 12.56 11.54 6.68
CA PRO A 206 12.47 13.00 6.48
C PRO A 206 12.30 13.76 7.81
N PHE A 207 12.64 13.15 8.93
CA PHE A 207 12.16 13.53 10.25
C PHE A 207 12.93 14.68 10.85
N VAL A 208 12.27 15.82 11.00
CA VAL A 208 12.89 17.04 11.52
C VAL A 208 12.03 17.81 12.52
N LEU A 209 10.75 17.47 12.64
CA LEU A 209 9.81 18.13 13.53
C LEU A 209 9.54 17.27 14.76
N ARG A 210 9.58 17.86 15.96
CA ARG A 210 8.99 17.25 17.15
C ARG A 210 7.48 17.46 17.17
N TRP A 211 6.74 16.60 17.86
CA TRP A 211 5.28 16.73 17.94
C TRP A 211 4.81 18.01 18.64
N ASN A 212 5.50 18.43 19.70
CA ASN A 212 5.20 19.70 20.38
C ASN A 212 5.45 20.92 19.47
N GLU A 213 6.52 20.90 18.68
CA GLU A 213 6.82 21.95 17.69
C GLU A 213 5.77 21.96 16.59
N LEU A 214 5.45 20.80 16.02
CA LEU A 214 4.45 20.66 14.95
C LEU A 214 3.06 21.12 15.40
N GLU A 215 2.62 20.69 16.58
CA GLU A 215 1.35 21.11 17.16
C GLU A 215 1.31 22.64 17.32
N LEU A 216 2.34 23.21 17.96
CA LEU A 216 2.45 24.65 18.19
C LEU A 216 2.41 25.44 16.88
N ILE A 217 3.22 25.04 15.89
CA ILE A 217 3.29 25.62 14.55
C ILE A 217 1.90 25.55 13.90
N SER A 218 1.24 24.38 13.92
CA SER A 218 -0.09 24.20 13.32
C SER A 218 -1.16 25.07 13.97
N ARG A 219 -1.10 25.24 15.30
CA ARG A 219 -2.01 26.10 16.06
C ARG A 219 -1.80 27.57 15.73
N ALA A 220 -0.55 28.01 15.68
CA ALA A 220 -0.20 29.37 15.27
C ALA A 220 -0.68 29.67 13.85
N VAL A 221 -0.50 28.74 12.88
CA VAL A 221 -1.05 28.88 11.51
C VAL A 221 -2.57 28.98 11.53
N GLY A 222 -3.25 28.12 12.29
CA GLY A 222 -4.71 28.14 12.37
C GLY A 222 -5.25 29.47 12.92
N ILE A 223 -4.56 30.07 13.89
CA ILE A 223 -4.91 31.38 14.47
C ILE A 223 -4.65 32.51 13.46
N THR A 224 -3.48 32.52 12.81
CA THR A 224 -3.13 33.59 11.86
C THR A 224 -3.99 33.54 10.61
N ALA A 225 -4.25 32.35 10.08
CA ALA A 225 -5.13 32.15 8.94
C ALA A 225 -6.61 32.45 9.26
N GLY A 226 -7.04 32.20 10.50
CA GLY A 226 -8.43 32.34 10.96
C GLY A 226 -8.77 33.64 11.72
N GLY A 227 -7.80 34.56 11.87
CA GLY A 227 -7.87 35.78 12.70
C GLY A 227 -8.77 36.92 12.19
N GLN A 228 -8.67 38.10 12.82
CA GLN A 228 -9.59 39.26 12.63
C GLN A 228 -9.66 39.81 11.18
N ASP A 229 -8.64 39.58 10.36
CA ASP A 229 -8.60 39.90 8.93
C ASP A 229 -8.77 38.65 8.02
N GLY A 230 -9.15 37.52 8.62
CA GLY A 230 -9.17 36.21 7.98
C GLY A 230 -10.09 36.17 6.77
N LYS A 231 -9.50 36.12 5.58
CA LYS A 231 -10.20 35.89 4.30
C LYS A 231 -10.92 34.54 4.23
N LEU A 232 -10.58 33.61 5.13
CA LEU A 232 -11.17 32.27 5.17
C LEU A 232 -12.51 32.29 5.90
N GLU A 233 -13.57 31.89 5.19
CA GLU A 233 -14.92 31.76 5.74
C GLU A 233 -15.40 30.30 5.66
N GLY A 234 -16.43 29.98 6.46
CA GLY A 234 -17.12 28.69 6.40
C GLY A 234 -16.22 27.47 6.60
N GLU A 235 -16.24 26.57 5.61
CA GLU A 235 -15.60 25.27 5.67
C GLU A 235 -14.07 25.37 5.63
N GLU A 236 -13.50 26.30 4.84
CA GLU A 236 -12.05 26.50 4.75
C GLU A 236 -11.45 26.84 6.10
N LYS A 237 -12.10 27.75 6.84
CA LYS A 237 -11.69 28.12 8.20
C LYS A 237 -11.66 26.90 9.12
N THR A 238 -12.63 26.02 9.00
CA THR A 238 -12.73 24.80 9.82
C THR A 238 -11.58 23.83 9.51
N LEU A 239 -11.19 23.72 8.23
CA LEU A 239 -10.08 22.86 7.79
C LEU A 239 -8.71 23.39 8.23
N TYR A 240 -8.52 24.71 8.36
CA TYR A 240 -7.28 25.32 8.87
C TYR A 240 -7.20 25.37 10.40
N GLN A 241 -8.33 25.32 11.10
CA GLN A 241 -8.33 25.26 12.56
C GLN A 241 -7.60 24.00 13.03
N HIS A 242 -6.73 24.17 14.01
CA HIS A 242 -6.08 23.04 14.64
C HIS A 242 -7.10 22.19 15.43
N PRO A 243 -7.04 20.85 15.35
CA PRO A 243 -6.21 20.05 14.45
C PRO A 243 -6.84 20.00 13.05
N GLY A 244 -6.03 20.17 11.99
CA GLY A 244 -6.51 20.41 10.62
C GLY A 244 -5.42 20.24 9.55
N LEU A 245 -5.61 20.85 8.37
CA LEU A 245 -4.73 20.68 7.20
C LEU A 245 -3.24 20.96 7.46
N PRO A 246 -2.83 22.01 8.19
CA PRO A 246 -1.41 22.22 8.49
C PRO A 246 -0.77 21.02 9.21
N LEU A 247 -1.51 20.41 10.15
CA LEU A 247 -1.06 19.20 10.85
C LEU A 247 -0.93 18.03 9.87
N LEU A 248 -1.94 17.80 9.02
CA LEU A 248 -1.96 16.68 8.07
C LEU A 248 -0.85 16.73 7.02
N PHE A 249 -0.50 17.91 6.54
CA PHE A 249 0.60 18.07 5.61
C PHE A 249 1.97 17.92 6.30
N LEU A 250 2.14 18.48 7.49
CA LEU A 250 3.46 18.54 8.12
C LEU A 250 3.81 17.29 8.94
N TYR A 251 2.85 16.47 9.38
CA TYR A 251 3.17 15.31 10.24
C TYR A 251 4.01 14.22 9.56
N ARG A 252 4.09 14.22 8.22
CA ARG A 252 5.08 13.44 7.47
C ARG A 252 6.51 13.60 8.02
N PHE A 253 6.84 14.81 8.44
CA PHE A 253 8.16 15.20 8.91
C PHE A 253 8.30 15.06 10.44
N ALA A 254 7.28 14.53 11.13
CA ALA A 254 7.22 14.36 12.58
C ALA A 254 6.97 12.88 12.96
N PRO A 255 8.02 12.10 13.28
CA PRO A 255 7.85 10.73 13.73
C PRO A 255 7.30 10.70 15.14
N ILE A 256 6.42 9.73 15.43
CA ILE A 256 6.07 9.36 16.80
C ILE A 256 7.24 8.52 17.34
N CYS A 257 7.95 9.08 18.31
CA CYS A 257 9.16 8.55 18.91
C CYS A 257 8.88 7.94 20.28
N GLN A 258 9.86 7.18 20.81
CA GLN A 258 9.82 6.75 22.20
C GLN A 258 9.86 7.97 23.12
N GLY A 259 8.97 7.99 24.11
CA GLY A 259 8.82 9.09 25.06
C GLY A 259 7.70 10.08 24.69
N ASP A 260 7.18 10.03 23.47
CA ASP A 260 6.02 10.84 23.06
C ASP A 260 4.72 10.29 23.67
N ASP A 261 3.74 11.17 23.92
CA ASP A 261 2.36 10.79 24.26
C ASP A 261 1.63 10.32 22.98
N ALA A 262 1.91 9.07 22.60
CA ALA A 262 1.42 8.49 21.36
C ALA A 262 -0.12 8.43 21.31
N GLU A 263 -0.80 8.20 22.44
CA GLU A 263 -2.28 8.19 22.45
C GLU A 263 -2.83 9.57 22.08
N ARG A 264 -2.31 10.63 22.70
CA ARG A 264 -2.70 12.02 22.40
C ARG A 264 -2.43 12.38 20.94
N ILE A 265 -1.23 12.08 20.45
CA ILE A 265 -0.81 12.39 19.08
C ILE A 265 -1.69 11.68 18.06
N VAL A 266 -1.90 10.37 18.23
CA VAL A 266 -2.75 9.55 17.36
C VAL A 266 -4.18 10.07 17.35
N GLY A 267 -4.70 10.46 18.51
CA GLY A 267 -6.01 11.09 18.64
C GLY A 267 -6.16 12.40 17.90
N MET A 268 -5.17 13.27 18.04
CA MET A 268 -5.10 14.56 17.35
C MET A 268 -5.06 14.38 15.82
N LEU A 269 -4.27 13.42 15.33
CA LEU A 269 -4.25 13.06 13.91
C LEU A 269 -5.59 12.48 13.46
N ALA A 270 -6.17 11.54 14.22
CA ALA A 270 -7.46 10.95 13.89
C ALA A 270 -8.55 12.02 13.79
N LYS A 271 -8.57 12.99 14.71
CA LYS A 271 -9.50 14.12 14.67
C LYS A 271 -9.30 15.00 13.44
N ALA A 272 -8.05 15.32 13.08
CA ALA A 272 -7.74 16.08 11.88
C ALA A 272 -8.20 15.33 10.61
N TRP A 273 -7.95 14.03 10.56
CA TRP A 273 -8.36 13.18 9.45
C TRP A 273 -9.88 13.04 9.32
N GLU A 274 -10.59 12.79 10.43
CA GLU A 274 -12.06 12.71 10.46
C GLU A 274 -12.70 14.04 10.00
N ARG A 275 -12.05 15.19 10.25
CA ARG A 275 -12.50 16.49 9.75
C ARG A 275 -12.34 16.65 8.24
N VAL A 276 -11.31 16.04 7.65
CA VAL A 276 -10.98 16.18 6.23
C VAL A 276 -11.67 15.14 5.36
N LEU A 277 -11.70 13.89 5.81
CA LEU A 277 -12.26 12.76 5.06
C LEU A 277 -13.66 12.35 5.54
N GLY A 278 -14.04 12.67 6.78
CA GLY A 278 -15.24 12.13 7.43
C GLY A 278 -14.96 10.89 8.27
N GLY A 279 -16.00 10.40 8.97
CA GLY A 279 -15.89 9.28 9.92
C GLY A 279 -15.77 7.90 9.29
N ASP A 280 -16.12 7.76 8.01
CA ASP A 280 -16.23 6.46 7.32
C ASP A 280 -14.87 5.91 6.82
N HIS A 281 -13.80 6.72 6.91
CA HIS A 281 -12.46 6.39 6.39
C HIS A 281 -11.52 5.76 7.43
N ARG A 282 -12.06 5.03 8.40
CA ARG A 282 -11.29 4.56 9.57
C ARG A 282 -10.02 3.78 9.20
N LYS A 283 -10.09 2.92 8.18
CA LYS A 283 -8.95 2.11 7.71
C LYS A 283 -7.85 2.97 7.11
N ASP A 284 -8.22 3.89 6.22
CA ASP A 284 -7.28 4.83 5.58
C ASP A 284 -6.59 5.68 6.63
N VAL A 285 -7.35 6.25 7.57
CA VAL A 285 -6.84 7.07 8.67
C VAL A 285 -5.85 6.30 9.52
N ARG A 286 -6.17 5.06 9.92
CA ARG A 286 -5.24 4.23 10.69
C ARG A 286 -3.94 4.00 9.93
N ARG A 287 -4.01 3.61 8.65
CA ARG A 287 -2.83 3.35 7.81
C ARG A 287 -1.96 4.60 7.65
N LEU A 288 -2.57 5.77 7.48
CA LEU A 288 -1.89 7.06 7.35
C LEU A 288 -1.19 7.45 8.66
N ILE A 289 -1.79 7.15 9.81
CA ILE A 289 -1.19 7.37 11.14
C ILE A 289 -0.04 6.39 11.41
N GLU A 290 -0.20 5.11 11.08
CA GLU A 290 0.80 4.06 11.31
C GLU A 290 2.14 4.36 10.64
N ARG A 291 2.15 5.14 9.54
CA ARG A 291 3.38 5.61 8.88
C ARG A 291 4.24 6.49 9.79
N ALA A 292 3.63 7.25 10.69
CA ALA A 292 4.36 8.13 11.60
C ALA A 292 4.96 7.37 12.79
N ASP A 293 4.50 6.16 13.11
CA ASP A 293 4.96 5.42 14.30
C ASP A 293 6.35 4.80 14.10
N CYS A 294 7.36 5.45 14.70
CA CYS A 294 8.75 5.01 14.67
C CYS A 294 9.23 4.48 16.02
N ARG A 295 8.35 4.31 17.02
CA ARG A 295 8.73 3.84 18.37
C ARG A 295 9.42 2.48 18.36
N LYS A 296 8.94 1.56 17.51
CA LYS A 296 9.52 0.23 17.31
C LYS A 296 10.92 0.26 16.69
N ARG A 297 11.24 1.32 15.96
CA ARG A 297 12.57 1.52 15.38
C ARG A 297 13.56 2.08 16.41
N GLY A 298 13.11 2.36 17.63
CA GLY A 298 13.95 2.92 18.70
C GLY A 298 14.20 4.42 18.55
N PHE A 299 13.40 5.12 17.74
CA PHE A 299 13.61 6.53 17.45
C PHE A 299 13.26 7.35 18.69
N ARG A 300 14.12 8.33 19.01
CA ARG A 300 13.97 9.19 20.17
C ARG A 300 14.54 10.59 19.88
N TRP A 301 13.91 11.60 20.48
CA TRP A 301 14.41 12.96 20.50
C TRP A 301 15.35 13.16 21.68
N PHE A 302 16.51 13.75 21.42
CA PHE A 302 17.53 14.07 22.42
C PHE A 302 17.80 15.57 22.41
N GLU A 303 18.15 16.11 23.56
CA GLU A 303 18.50 17.52 23.73
C GLU A 303 19.99 17.66 24.06
N GLU A 304 20.66 18.58 23.37
CA GLU A 304 22.06 18.92 23.64
C GLU A 304 22.24 20.44 23.47
N GLY A 305 22.59 21.13 24.57
CA GLY A 305 22.78 22.58 24.56
C GLY A 305 21.52 23.37 24.18
N GLY A 306 20.33 22.90 24.58
CA GLY A 306 19.04 23.54 24.26
C GLY A 306 18.52 23.22 22.85
N ASN A 307 19.27 22.44 22.07
CA ASN A 307 18.89 22.08 20.70
C ASN A 307 18.54 20.61 20.61
N TRP A 308 17.46 20.32 19.89
CA TRP A 308 16.92 18.98 19.75
C TRP A 308 17.40 18.31 18.47
N TRP A 309 17.75 17.04 18.57
CA TRP A 309 18.13 16.16 17.46
C TRP A 309 17.48 14.78 17.62
N ILE A 310 17.34 14.04 16.52
CA ILE A 310 16.75 12.69 16.53
C ILE A 310 17.82 11.63 16.29
N GLY A 311 17.72 10.53 17.04
CA GLY A 311 18.61 9.37 16.93
C GLY A 311 17.90 8.08 17.35
N ARG A 312 18.65 6.98 17.37
CA ARG A 312 18.18 5.66 17.80
C ARG A 312 18.97 5.17 19.01
N GLY A 313 18.31 4.95 20.14
CA GLY A 313 18.96 4.44 21.35
C GLY A 313 18.24 4.85 22.64
N GLU A 314 18.72 4.35 23.77
CA GLU A 314 18.13 4.65 25.08
C GLU A 314 18.59 5.99 25.65
N SER A 315 19.84 6.39 25.34
CA SER A 315 20.48 7.61 25.85
C SER A 315 21.20 8.38 24.75
N ALA A 316 21.49 9.67 24.99
CA ALA A 316 22.19 10.51 24.03
C ALA A 316 23.64 10.05 23.76
N GLU A 317 24.26 9.33 24.70
CA GLU A 317 25.62 8.78 24.60
C GLU A 317 25.67 7.51 23.75
N THR A 318 24.61 6.70 23.81
CA THR A 318 24.50 5.41 23.11
C THR A 318 23.73 5.51 21.79
N ALA A 319 23.12 6.67 21.53
CA ALA A 319 22.28 6.85 20.37
C ALA A 319 23.07 6.87 19.06
N GLU A 320 22.64 6.00 18.14
CA GLU A 320 23.07 5.96 16.76
C GLU A 320 22.40 7.07 15.96
N GLY A 321 23.10 7.56 14.92
CA GLY A 321 22.53 8.51 13.99
C GLY A 321 21.43 7.89 13.14
N VAL A 322 20.40 8.67 12.82
CA VAL A 322 19.42 8.34 11.78
C VAL A 322 19.64 9.27 10.59
N TYR A 323 19.20 8.86 9.40
CA TYR A 323 19.25 9.70 8.22
C TYR A 323 18.30 10.89 8.41
N THR A 324 18.82 12.10 8.67
CA THR A 324 17.99 13.31 8.87
C THR A 324 18.85 14.55 8.73
N TYR A 325 18.23 15.68 8.38
CA TYR A 325 18.85 17.00 8.44
C TYR A 325 18.99 17.53 9.86
N ARG A 326 18.21 17.02 10.83
CA ARG A 326 18.26 17.39 12.24
C ARG A 326 19.03 16.35 13.07
N SER A 327 20.17 15.93 12.55
CA SER A 327 21.09 15.02 13.21
C SER A 327 21.89 15.73 14.30
N ARG A 328 22.48 14.95 15.22
CA ARG A 328 23.37 15.48 16.26
C ARG A 328 24.47 16.38 15.69
N GLU A 329 25.10 15.93 14.61
CA GLU A 329 26.20 16.66 13.96
C GLU A 329 25.70 17.95 13.29
N SER A 330 24.54 17.91 12.63
CA SER A 330 23.94 19.10 12.03
C SER A 330 23.60 20.17 13.06
N VAL A 331 23.08 19.74 14.22
CA VAL A 331 22.79 20.63 15.36
C VAL A 331 24.07 21.20 15.96
N LYS A 332 25.10 20.37 16.22
CA LYS A 332 26.38 20.82 16.80
C LYS A 332 27.14 21.79 15.91
N SER A 333 27.18 21.52 14.60
CA SER A 333 27.87 22.35 13.62
C SER A 333 27.08 23.61 13.22
N GLY A 334 25.84 23.76 13.70
CA GLY A 334 24.96 24.87 13.34
C GLY A 334 24.35 24.78 11.94
N LYS A 335 24.57 23.68 11.21
CA LYS A 335 23.98 23.44 9.88
C LYS A 335 22.45 23.40 9.92
N TRP A 336 21.85 22.96 11.04
CA TRP A 336 20.40 22.96 11.25
C TRP A 336 19.78 24.37 11.37
N ARG A 337 20.58 25.43 11.56
CA ARG A 337 20.08 26.81 11.81
C ARG A 337 19.29 26.94 13.12
N ASN A 338 19.85 26.43 14.20
CA ASN A 338 19.27 26.42 15.56
C ASN A 338 18.64 27.77 15.98
N GLU A 339 19.32 28.89 15.74
CA GLU A 339 18.84 30.22 16.13
C GLU A 339 17.56 30.63 15.40
N ALA A 340 17.53 30.49 14.07
CA ALA A 340 16.34 30.81 13.26
C ALA A 340 15.17 29.89 13.59
N TRP A 341 15.43 28.59 13.82
CA TRP A 341 14.40 27.65 14.27
C TRP A 341 13.86 28.01 15.66
N GLY A 342 14.72 28.35 16.61
CA GLY A 342 14.31 28.80 17.95
C GLY A 342 13.47 30.08 17.92
N ALA A 343 13.80 31.02 17.02
CA ALA A 343 13.02 32.23 16.81
C ALA A 343 11.61 31.93 16.26
N LEU A 344 11.48 31.00 15.30
CA LEU A 344 10.18 30.52 14.81
C LEU A 344 9.33 29.95 15.96
N ILE A 345 9.91 29.06 16.78
CA ILE A 345 9.18 28.45 17.90
C ILE A 345 8.71 29.51 18.90
N THR A 346 9.58 30.47 19.24
CA THR A 346 9.25 31.57 20.16
C THR A 346 8.09 32.42 19.61
N GLU A 347 8.08 32.73 18.32
CA GLU A 347 6.98 33.49 17.71
C GLU A 347 5.68 32.68 17.66
N ALA A 348 5.75 31.37 17.41
CA ALA A 348 4.59 30.50 17.44
C ALA A 348 3.97 30.43 18.86
N GLU A 349 4.79 30.35 19.92
CA GLU A 349 4.33 30.46 21.32
C GLU A 349 3.64 31.81 21.58
N ALA A 350 4.26 32.91 21.15
CA ALA A 350 3.71 34.25 21.28
C ALA A 350 2.41 34.46 20.49
N THR A 351 2.21 33.73 19.39
CA THR A 351 0.99 33.74 18.57
C THR A 351 -0.14 32.96 19.24
N VAL A 352 0.16 31.78 19.78
CA VAL A 352 -0.82 30.95 20.49
C VAL A 352 -1.23 31.59 21.82
N GLY A 353 -0.38 32.42 22.43
CA GLY A 353 -0.76 33.31 23.54
C GLY A 353 -1.23 32.57 24.79
N GLY A 354 -0.75 31.34 25.00
CA GLY A 354 -1.17 30.50 26.14
C GLY A 354 -2.60 29.98 26.05
N VAL A 355 -3.29 30.15 24.91
CA VAL A 355 -4.51 29.38 24.62
C VAL A 355 -4.06 27.92 24.67
N GLY A 356 -4.55 27.16 25.65
CA GLY A 356 -4.28 25.72 25.77
C GLY A 356 -5.25 24.91 24.93
N VAL A 357 -4.95 23.63 24.76
CA VAL A 357 -5.99 22.63 24.45
C VAL A 357 -6.81 22.46 25.72
N SER A 358 -8.14 22.40 25.61
CA SER A 358 -8.99 22.20 26.78
C SER A 358 -8.84 20.78 27.34
N GLU A 359 -9.09 20.55 28.64
CA GLU A 359 -9.05 19.19 29.21
C GLU A 359 -10.03 18.23 28.52
N GLU A 360 -11.19 18.73 28.10
CA GLU A 360 -12.19 17.95 27.36
C GLU A 360 -11.66 17.50 25.98
N GLU A 361 -10.97 18.40 25.29
CA GLU A 361 -10.36 18.12 23.98
C GLU A 361 -9.15 17.18 24.10
N GLU A 362 -8.34 17.32 25.16
CA GLU A 362 -7.26 16.38 25.49
C GLU A 362 -7.78 14.96 25.75
N GLU A 363 -8.89 14.83 26.51
CA GLU A 363 -9.51 13.53 26.74
C GLU A 363 -10.13 12.95 25.47
N GLU A 364 -10.75 13.79 24.62
CA GLU A 364 -11.23 13.37 23.29
C GLU A 364 -10.08 12.79 22.45
N TYR A 365 -8.92 13.46 22.43
CA TYR A 365 -7.74 12.93 21.76
C TYR A 365 -7.31 11.59 22.33
N ARG A 366 -7.28 11.40 23.65
CA ARG A 366 -6.89 10.11 24.23
C ARG A 366 -7.87 8.98 23.87
N VAL A 367 -9.17 9.27 23.84
CA VAL A 367 -10.19 8.29 23.42
C VAL A 367 -10.01 7.90 21.95
N LEU A 368 -9.83 8.88 21.05
CA LEU A 368 -9.54 8.61 19.64
C LEU A 368 -8.19 7.91 19.47
N GLY A 369 -7.20 8.29 20.28
CA GLY A 369 -5.87 7.68 20.35
C GLY A 369 -5.91 6.18 20.54
N LYS A 370 -6.74 5.72 21.48
CA LYS A 370 -6.97 4.29 21.72
C LYS A 370 -7.71 3.61 20.58
N LYS A 371 -8.70 4.30 19.97
CA LYS A 371 -9.49 3.78 18.83
C LYS A 371 -8.63 3.58 17.57
N PHE A 372 -7.61 4.41 17.38
CA PHE A 372 -6.71 4.45 16.23
C PHE A 372 -5.27 4.05 16.57
N ALA A 373 -5.04 3.40 17.71
CA ALA A 373 -3.72 3.00 18.16
C ALA A 373 -2.98 2.23 17.03
N PRO A 374 -1.74 2.63 16.69
CA PRO A 374 -0.94 1.94 15.67
C PRO A 374 -0.82 0.46 16.01
N ARG A 375 -1.07 -0.40 15.03
CA ARG A 375 -0.96 -1.84 15.23
C ARG A 375 0.49 -2.28 15.33
N THR A 376 0.68 -3.44 15.94
CA THR A 376 1.95 -4.14 15.97
C THR A 376 2.37 -4.51 14.55
N THR A 377 3.37 -3.84 13.98
CA THR A 377 3.94 -4.24 12.67
C THR A 377 4.94 -5.38 12.82
N HIS A 378 4.84 -6.38 11.96
CA HIS A 378 5.76 -7.52 11.81
C HIS A 378 6.27 -7.56 10.36
N GLY A 379 7.59 -7.63 10.18
CA GLY A 379 8.21 -7.74 8.86
C GLY A 379 8.61 -9.19 8.60
N LEU A 380 8.20 -9.73 7.46
CA LEU A 380 8.53 -11.07 7.00
C LEU A 380 9.20 -11.00 5.63
N VAL A 381 10.08 -11.95 5.33
CA VAL A 381 10.63 -12.15 3.99
C VAL A 381 10.33 -13.57 3.55
N VAL A 382 9.53 -13.72 2.49
CA VAL A 382 9.26 -15.02 1.86
C VAL A 382 10.35 -15.28 0.83
N TRP A 383 11.07 -16.38 1.01
CA TRP A 383 12.10 -16.87 0.08
C TRP A 383 11.52 -17.99 -0.77
N LEU A 384 10.93 -17.62 -1.91
CA LEU A 384 10.33 -18.57 -2.84
C LEU A 384 11.42 -19.21 -3.69
N GLN A 385 11.63 -20.52 -3.51
CA GLN A 385 12.56 -21.27 -4.34
C GLN A 385 11.95 -21.48 -5.73
N LEU A 386 12.76 -21.36 -6.78
CA LEU A 386 12.28 -21.49 -8.17
C LEU A 386 12.78 -22.77 -8.84
N ARG A 387 13.84 -23.38 -8.32
CA ARG A 387 14.61 -24.43 -9.01
C ARG A 387 14.58 -25.80 -8.32
N GLU A 388 13.78 -25.97 -7.28
CA GLU A 388 13.58 -27.28 -6.64
C GLU A 388 13.14 -28.30 -7.69
N LYS A 389 13.78 -29.46 -7.72
CA LYS A 389 13.66 -30.43 -8.83
C LYS A 389 12.20 -30.84 -9.04
N ASP A 390 11.52 -31.16 -7.95
CA ASP A 390 10.19 -31.79 -7.97
C ASP A 390 9.07 -30.75 -8.15
N ARG A 391 9.40 -29.47 -7.96
CA ARG A 391 8.44 -28.35 -7.98
C ARG A 391 9.04 -27.12 -8.64
N ARG A 392 9.57 -27.29 -9.85
CA ARG A 392 10.15 -26.15 -10.57
C ARG A 392 9.10 -25.09 -10.82
N MET A 393 9.42 -23.86 -10.44
CA MET A 393 8.59 -22.70 -10.71
C MET A 393 9.21 -21.86 -11.80
N HIS A 394 8.36 -21.18 -12.55
CA HIS A 394 8.82 -20.16 -13.46
C HIS A 394 9.33 -18.94 -12.70
N GLN A 395 10.29 -18.21 -13.28
CA GLN A 395 10.90 -16.99 -12.71
C GLN A 395 9.93 -15.80 -12.49
N ARG A 396 8.64 -15.98 -12.74
CA ARG A 396 7.59 -14.97 -12.55
C ARG A 396 6.63 -15.35 -11.42
N ALA A 397 6.77 -16.53 -10.85
CA ALA A 397 5.91 -17.01 -9.77
C ALA A 397 6.00 -16.08 -8.54
N GLY A 398 7.19 -15.53 -8.24
CA GLY A 398 7.36 -14.57 -7.14
C GLY A 398 6.55 -13.29 -7.33
N ARG A 399 6.53 -12.73 -8.55
CA ARG A 399 5.72 -11.54 -8.84
C ARG A 399 4.21 -11.84 -8.75
N TYR A 400 3.77 -12.97 -9.26
CA TYR A 400 2.36 -13.39 -9.19
C TYR A 400 1.91 -13.59 -7.74
N LEU A 401 2.74 -14.25 -6.93
CA LEU A 401 2.56 -14.41 -5.50
C LEU A 401 2.50 -13.06 -4.78
N GLN A 402 3.44 -12.15 -5.08
CA GLN A 402 3.53 -10.84 -4.45
C GLN A 402 2.28 -9.99 -4.72
N LEU A 403 1.80 -9.92 -5.97
CA LEU A 403 0.59 -9.17 -6.31
C LEU A 403 -0.67 -9.77 -5.67
N THR A 404 -0.73 -11.10 -5.57
CA THR A 404 -1.85 -11.80 -4.91
C THR A 404 -1.86 -11.52 -3.41
N LEU A 405 -0.71 -11.70 -2.74
CA LEU A 405 -0.56 -11.42 -1.32
C LEU A 405 -0.84 -9.95 -0.99
N ASP A 406 -0.31 -9.02 -1.78
CA ASP A 406 -0.52 -7.60 -1.54
C ASP A 406 -2.01 -7.23 -1.61
N GLY A 407 -2.71 -7.71 -2.63
CA GLY A 407 -4.16 -7.50 -2.78
C GLY A 407 -4.95 -8.07 -1.60
N VAL A 408 -4.74 -9.36 -1.27
CA VAL A 408 -5.47 -10.02 -0.18
C VAL A 408 -5.19 -9.37 1.18
N LEU A 409 -3.92 -9.09 1.51
CA LEU A 409 -3.55 -8.49 2.80
C LEU A 409 -4.07 -7.06 2.95
N ARG A 410 -4.07 -6.26 1.87
CA ARG A 410 -4.60 -4.89 1.88
C ARG A 410 -6.12 -4.88 2.02
N VAL A 411 -6.83 -5.73 1.28
CA VAL A 411 -8.30 -5.86 1.37
C VAL A 411 -8.75 -6.22 2.80
N LEU A 412 -7.99 -7.10 3.45
CA LEU A 412 -8.24 -7.49 4.84
C LEU A 412 -7.81 -6.41 5.86
N ASP A 413 -7.12 -5.35 5.43
CA ASP A 413 -6.46 -4.38 6.31
C ASP A 413 -5.61 -5.09 7.38
N ILE A 414 -4.77 -6.04 6.97
CA ILE A 414 -3.86 -6.76 7.88
C ILE A 414 -2.41 -6.76 7.39
N GLY A 415 -2.12 -6.15 6.25
CA GLY A 415 -0.75 -6.13 5.76
C GLY A 415 -0.58 -5.60 4.35
N LYS A 416 0.62 -5.80 3.81
CA LYS A 416 0.99 -5.54 2.42
C LYS A 416 2.16 -6.43 2.00
N ALA A 417 2.36 -6.59 0.69
CA ALA A 417 3.49 -7.34 0.14
C ALA A 417 4.19 -6.57 -1.01
N THR A 418 5.51 -6.50 -0.95
CA THR A 418 6.34 -5.83 -1.96
C THR A 418 7.47 -6.74 -2.42
N SER A 419 7.98 -6.51 -3.63
CA SER A 419 9.21 -7.17 -4.07
C SER A 419 10.37 -6.74 -3.18
N SER A 420 11.20 -7.68 -2.73
CA SER A 420 12.39 -7.36 -1.92
C SER A 420 13.71 -7.76 -2.58
N GLY A 421 13.67 -8.59 -3.61
CA GLY A 421 14.86 -9.01 -4.35
C GLY A 421 14.65 -10.35 -5.04
N ALA A 422 15.72 -10.85 -5.64
CA ALA A 422 15.77 -12.19 -6.21
C ALA A 422 17.23 -12.64 -6.29
N SER A 423 17.47 -13.95 -6.24
CA SER A 423 18.80 -14.53 -6.39
C SER A 423 18.95 -15.18 -7.75
N SER A 424 20.14 -15.08 -8.34
CA SER A 424 20.45 -15.73 -9.62
C SER A 424 21.86 -16.30 -9.64
N CYS A 425 22.10 -17.29 -10.49
CA CYS A 425 23.43 -17.83 -10.77
C CYS A 425 23.67 -17.93 -12.28
N ARG A 426 24.94 -18.06 -12.68
CA ARG A 426 25.29 -18.31 -14.09
C ARG A 426 25.38 -19.81 -14.35
N VAL A 427 24.57 -20.31 -15.27
CA VAL A 427 24.63 -21.69 -15.78
C VAL A 427 24.87 -21.63 -17.28
N ASN A 428 26.00 -22.18 -17.74
CA ASN A 428 26.42 -22.14 -19.16
C ASN A 428 26.40 -20.72 -19.76
N GLY A 429 26.88 -19.73 -18.99
CA GLY A 429 26.92 -18.32 -19.41
C GLY A 429 25.59 -17.57 -19.37
N ARG A 430 24.48 -18.23 -18.99
CA ARG A 430 23.15 -17.59 -18.86
C ARG A 430 22.82 -17.33 -17.39
N ILE A 431 22.22 -16.18 -17.12
CA ILE A 431 21.66 -15.87 -15.79
C ILE A 431 20.40 -16.70 -15.59
N VAL A 432 20.36 -17.42 -14.48
CA VAL A 432 19.26 -18.29 -14.08
C VAL A 432 18.82 -17.87 -12.70
N TRP A 433 17.59 -17.37 -12.58
CA TRP A 433 16.98 -17.05 -11.28
C TRP A 433 16.75 -18.33 -10.47
N THR A 434 17.20 -18.32 -9.22
CA THR A 434 17.15 -19.46 -8.29
C THR A 434 16.09 -19.27 -7.21
N SER A 435 15.87 -18.03 -6.76
CA SER A 435 14.81 -17.67 -5.81
C SER A 435 14.29 -16.26 -6.05
N ASP A 436 13.03 -16.02 -5.66
CA ASP A 436 12.42 -14.70 -5.55
C ASP A 436 12.18 -14.37 -4.07
N HIS A 437 12.39 -13.11 -3.69
CA HIS A 437 12.23 -12.64 -2.32
C HIS A 437 11.08 -11.61 -2.26
N ILE A 438 10.14 -11.85 -1.35
CA ILE A 438 8.96 -11.00 -1.17
C ILE A 438 8.95 -10.50 0.27
N ALA A 439 9.01 -9.18 0.44
CA ALA A 439 8.82 -8.55 1.74
C ALA A 439 7.31 -8.49 2.03
N VAL A 440 6.90 -9.08 3.14
CA VAL A 440 5.51 -9.06 3.62
C VAL A 440 5.48 -8.34 4.95
N THR A 441 4.63 -7.31 5.05
CA THR A 441 4.37 -6.62 6.32
C THR A 441 3.01 -7.07 6.84
N ILE A 442 2.96 -7.55 8.08
CA ILE A 442 1.72 -7.92 8.78
C ILE A 442 1.44 -6.92 9.90
N TYR A 443 0.19 -6.47 10.01
CA TYR A 443 -0.30 -5.55 11.03
C TYR A 443 -1.17 -6.30 12.05
N GLY A 444 -0.77 -6.25 13.32
CA GLY A 444 -1.51 -6.85 14.42
C GLY A 444 -1.27 -8.35 14.54
N ASP A 445 -2.23 -9.17 14.11
CA ASP A 445 -2.23 -10.61 14.31
C ASP A 445 -1.26 -11.32 13.36
N LEU A 446 -0.04 -11.57 13.85
CA LEU A 446 1.00 -12.27 13.11
C LEU A 446 0.58 -13.70 12.72
N ALA A 447 -0.13 -14.42 13.60
CA ALA A 447 -0.51 -15.81 13.34
C ALA A 447 -1.47 -15.89 12.15
N ARG A 448 -2.49 -15.03 12.13
CA ARG A 448 -3.40 -14.90 10.98
C ARG A 448 -2.67 -14.49 9.70
N GLY A 449 -1.71 -13.56 9.79
CA GLY A 449 -0.88 -13.17 8.64
C GLY A 449 -0.05 -14.32 8.07
N LYS A 450 0.63 -15.10 8.93
CA LYS A 450 1.38 -16.30 8.53
C LYS A 450 0.48 -17.34 7.86
N ALA A 451 -0.71 -17.56 8.40
CA ALA A 451 -1.68 -18.50 7.86
C ALA A 451 -2.09 -18.14 6.43
N ILE A 452 -2.32 -16.86 6.15
CA ILE A 452 -2.68 -16.37 4.80
C ILE A 452 -1.51 -16.51 3.82
N VAL A 453 -0.29 -16.17 4.26
CA VAL A 453 0.92 -16.39 3.46
C VAL A 453 1.05 -17.87 3.09
N LYS A 454 0.83 -18.77 4.06
CA LYS A 454 0.88 -20.22 3.89
C LYS A 454 -0.17 -20.75 2.92
N GLN A 455 -1.42 -20.34 3.07
CA GLN A 455 -2.50 -20.72 2.15
C GLN A 455 -2.20 -20.29 0.72
N THR A 456 -1.70 -19.07 0.54
CA THR A 456 -1.34 -18.55 -0.77
C THR A 456 -0.19 -19.35 -1.39
N LEU A 457 0.82 -19.73 -0.59
CA LEU A 457 1.92 -20.60 -1.04
C LEU A 457 1.43 -22.02 -1.41
N TRP A 458 0.49 -22.58 -0.65
CA TRP A 458 -0.12 -23.88 -0.99
C TRP A 458 -0.88 -23.82 -2.30
N TRP A 459 -1.72 -22.80 -2.50
CA TRP A 459 -2.39 -22.58 -3.78
C TRP A 459 -1.38 -22.46 -4.92
N LEU A 460 -0.30 -21.70 -4.74
CA LEU A 460 0.77 -21.55 -5.75
C LEU A 460 1.51 -22.85 -6.03
N ARG A 461 1.35 -23.88 -5.20
CA ARG A 461 2.16 -25.11 -5.17
C ARG A 461 3.64 -24.84 -4.89
N ALA A 462 3.92 -23.89 -4.00
CA ALA A 462 5.27 -23.48 -3.61
C ALA A 462 6.16 -24.68 -3.25
N PRO A 463 7.47 -24.63 -3.56
CA PRO A 463 8.40 -25.69 -3.22
C PRO A 463 8.61 -25.82 -1.72
N LEU A 464 8.92 -27.03 -1.23
CA LEU A 464 9.05 -27.30 0.19
C LEU A 464 10.21 -26.55 0.83
N ALA A 465 11.26 -26.23 0.05
CA ALA A 465 12.37 -25.42 0.50
C ALA A 465 12.05 -23.91 0.59
N THR A 466 10.80 -23.50 0.32
CA THR A 466 10.34 -22.13 0.58
C THR A 466 10.39 -21.84 2.07
N THR A 467 11.06 -20.75 2.44
CA THR A 467 11.19 -20.33 3.85
C THR A 467 10.57 -18.97 4.07
N VAL A 468 10.15 -18.70 5.30
CA VAL A 468 9.73 -17.38 5.76
C VAL A 468 10.67 -16.95 6.88
N ARG A 469 11.21 -15.75 6.75
CA ARG A 469 12.18 -15.18 7.70
C ARG A 469 11.65 -13.93 8.35
N ASP A 470 12.09 -13.62 9.56
CA ASP A 470 11.87 -12.31 10.16
C ASP A 470 12.70 -11.26 9.40
N ALA A 471 12.11 -10.14 9.02
CA ALA A 471 12.81 -9.12 8.22
C ALA A 471 13.83 -8.30 9.03
N SER A 472 13.74 -8.32 10.35
CA SER A 472 14.63 -7.56 11.23
C SER A 472 15.85 -8.37 11.68
N SER A 473 15.67 -9.66 12.00
CA SER A 473 16.78 -10.53 12.41
C SER A 473 17.29 -11.46 11.30
N TYR A 474 16.52 -11.64 10.23
CA TYR A 474 16.74 -12.66 9.19
C TYR A 474 16.67 -14.11 9.69
N ASP A 475 16.23 -14.33 10.93
CA ASP A 475 16.02 -15.67 11.47
C ASP A 475 14.90 -16.38 10.72
N VAL A 476 15.10 -17.68 10.49
CA VAL A 476 14.06 -18.53 9.90
C VAL A 476 12.97 -18.73 10.93
N LEU A 477 11.75 -18.33 10.58
CA LEU A 477 10.60 -18.53 11.44
C LEU A 477 10.12 -19.98 11.36
N PRO A 478 9.52 -20.53 12.43
CA PRO A 478 8.86 -21.83 12.37
C PRO A 478 7.69 -21.74 11.38
N PHE A 479 7.96 -22.20 10.16
CA PHE A 479 7.07 -22.13 9.01
C PHE A 479 7.33 -23.36 8.13
N SER A 480 6.47 -24.37 8.23
CA SER A 480 6.57 -25.57 7.40
C SER A 480 5.37 -25.65 6.47
N LEU A 481 5.61 -25.72 5.16
CA LEU A 481 4.54 -25.98 4.18
C LEU A 481 3.99 -27.41 4.27
N ALA A 482 4.73 -28.35 4.86
CA ALA A 482 4.29 -29.73 5.01
C ALA A 482 3.36 -29.94 6.22
N ASP A 483 3.31 -28.99 7.16
CA ASP A 483 2.47 -29.10 8.35
C ASP A 483 1.14 -28.40 8.13
N GLU A 484 0.05 -29.15 7.99
CA GLU A 484 -1.30 -28.56 7.83
C GLU A 484 -1.82 -27.92 9.12
N ALA A 485 -1.48 -28.47 10.28
CA ALA A 485 -2.05 -28.09 11.57
C ALA A 485 -1.58 -26.70 12.01
N GLN A 486 -0.36 -26.33 11.62
CA GLN A 486 0.21 -25.03 11.93
C GLN A 486 -0.41 -23.91 11.07
N ASP A 487 -0.77 -22.79 11.70
CA ASP A 487 -1.26 -21.58 11.04
C ASP A 487 -2.56 -21.81 10.22
N LYS A 488 -3.57 -22.44 10.82
CA LYS A 488 -4.94 -22.54 10.24
C LYS A 488 -5.74 -21.25 10.46
N THR A 489 -6.61 -20.93 9.50
CA THR A 489 -7.66 -19.89 9.65
C THR A 489 -9.04 -20.53 9.56
N ASP A 490 -10.04 -19.88 10.16
CA ASP A 490 -11.44 -20.32 10.12
C ASP A 490 -12.05 -20.23 8.71
N GLU A 491 -11.54 -19.34 7.87
CA GLU A 491 -11.96 -19.14 6.48
C GLU A 491 -10.75 -19.27 5.54
N ALA A 492 -10.95 -19.85 4.36
CA ALA A 492 -9.88 -19.88 3.34
C ALA A 492 -9.94 -18.62 2.48
N LEU A 493 -8.79 -17.99 2.26
CA LEU A 493 -8.70 -16.72 1.53
C LEU A 493 -8.00 -16.93 0.19
N ILE A 494 -8.62 -16.44 -0.88
CA ILE A 494 -8.11 -16.57 -2.24
C ILE A 494 -8.21 -15.21 -2.93
N GLY A 495 -7.25 -14.90 -3.81
CA GLY A 495 -7.37 -13.73 -4.67
C GLY A 495 -8.36 -13.97 -5.81
N ILE A 496 -8.86 -12.89 -6.41
CA ILE A 496 -9.59 -12.91 -7.69
C ILE A 496 -9.14 -11.74 -8.55
N THR A 497 -8.91 -11.99 -9.83
CA THR A 497 -8.44 -10.97 -10.77
C THR A 497 -8.77 -11.35 -12.21
N VAL A 498 -8.76 -10.37 -13.12
CA VAL A 498 -8.62 -10.60 -14.55
C VAL A 498 -7.15 -10.36 -14.91
N PRO A 499 -6.38 -11.40 -15.28
CA PRO A 499 -4.97 -11.23 -15.61
C PRO A 499 -4.84 -10.49 -16.94
N ASP A 500 -3.92 -9.52 -17.00
CA ASP A 500 -3.61 -8.79 -18.22
C ASP A 500 -2.10 -8.77 -18.45
N ILE A 501 -1.68 -8.68 -19.71
CA ILE A 501 -0.27 -8.43 -20.04
C ILE A 501 -0.06 -6.95 -20.07
N LEU A 502 0.87 -6.46 -19.24
CA LEU A 502 1.13 -5.02 -19.20
C LEU A 502 1.64 -4.56 -20.57
N PRO A 503 1.04 -3.53 -21.20
CA PRO A 503 1.26 -3.15 -22.61
C PRO A 503 2.72 -2.85 -23.01
N ARG A 504 3.64 -2.74 -22.05
CA ARG A 504 5.07 -2.46 -22.25
C ARG A 504 5.99 -3.57 -21.78
N CYS A 505 5.43 -4.60 -21.16
CA CYS A 505 6.15 -5.74 -20.64
C CYS A 505 5.35 -7.00 -20.97
N SER A 506 5.55 -7.57 -22.18
CA SER A 506 4.99 -8.89 -22.55
C SER A 506 5.36 -10.01 -21.56
N TRP A 507 6.33 -9.72 -20.68
CA TRP A 507 6.79 -10.60 -19.64
C TRP A 507 6.18 -10.34 -18.25
N LEU A 508 5.35 -9.33 -18.07
CA LEU A 508 4.78 -8.96 -16.77
C LEU A 508 3.25 -9.08 -16.82
N VAL A 509 2.71 -9.90 -15.93
CA VAL A 509 1.25 -10.01 -15.75
C VAL A 509 0.83 -8.99 -14.71
N GLY A 510 -0.09 -8.12 -15.11
CA GLY A 510 -0.86 -7.27 -14.22
C GLY A 510 -2.11 -8.02 -13.74
N HIS A 511 -2.62 -7.60 -12.59
CA HIS A 511 -3.92 -8.01 -12.10
C HIS A 511 -4.86 -6.84 -12.32
N THR A 512 -6.00 -7.07 -12.96
CA THR A 512 -7.02 -6.05 -13.12
C THR A 512 -8.29 -6.47 -12.38
N LEU A 513 -8.98 -5.52 -11.79
CA LEU A 513 -10.31 -5.71 -11.21
C LEU A 513 -11.30 -4.87 -12.01
N PRO A 514 -12.09 -5.48 -12.90
CA PRO A 514 -13.13 -4.75 -13.61
C PRO A 514 -14.11 -4.10 -12.63
N ASP A 515 -14.44 -2.81 -12.84
CA ASP A 515 -15.51 -2.13 -12.08
C ASP A 515 -16.85 -2.87 -12.21
N SER A 516 -17.01 -3.64 -13.29
CA SER A 516 -18.17 -4.49 -13.53
C SER A 516 -18.27 -5.70 -12.60
N LEU A 517 -17.21 -6.15 -11.92
CA LEU A 517 -17.28 -7.36 -11.08
C LEU A 517 -18.37 -7.26 -10.00
N SER A 518 -18.50 -6.09 -9.38
CA SER A 518 -19.56 -5.84 -8.39
C SER A 518 -20.96 -5.92 -9.02
N ALA A 519 -21.13 -5.39 -10.23
CA ALA A 519 -22.39 -5.43 -10.96
C ALA A 519 -22.72 -6.85 -11.43
N VAL A 520 -21.73 -7.60 -11.94
CA VAL A 520 -21.85 -8.99 -12.35
C VAL A 520 -22.24 -9.88 -11.16
N LEU A 521 -21.62 -9.68 -9.99
CA LEU A 521 -21.95 -10.41 -8.76
C LEU A 521 -23.41 -10.21 -8.32
N GLN A 522 -23.98 -9.03 -8.57
CA GLN A 522 -25.37 -8.70 -8.22
C GLN A 522 -26.38 -9.08 -9.31
N SER A 523 -25.90 -9.55 -10.47
CA SER A 523 -26.79 -9.92 -11.58
C SER A 523 -27.62 -11.17 -11.22
N LYS A 524 -28.88 -11.18 -11.69
CA LYS A 524 -29.74 -12.37 -11.57
C LYS A 524 -29.19 -13.55 -12.35
N GLU A 525 -28.43 -13.31 -13.42
CA GLU A 525 -27.81 -14.35 -14.24
C GLU A 525 -26.75 -15.12 -13.45
N VAL A 526 -25.93 -14.43 -12.66
CA VAL A 526 -24.90 -15.05 -11.83
C VAL A 526 -25.50 -15.69 -10.57
N LEU A 527 -26.37 -14.98 -9.84
CA LEU A 527 -26.95 -15.48 -8.59
C LEU A 527 -27.98 -16.61 -8.82
N GLY A 528 -28.73 -16.54 -9.92
CA GLY A 528 -29.89 -17.39 -10.18
C GLY A 528 -30.95 -17.29 -9.06
N ASP A 529 -31.83 -18.28 -8.98
CA ASP A 529 -32.82 -18.39 -7.88
C ASP A 529 -32.21 -18.91 -6.58
N THR A 530 -30.94 -19.31 -6.62
CA THR A 530 -30.25 -20.02 -5.54
C THR A 530 -29.39 -19.14 -4.64
N GLY A 531 -29.00 -17.96 -5.13
CA GLY A 531 -28.08 -17.05 -4.43
C GLY A 531 -28.76 -15.77 -3.93
N ARG A 532 -28.32 -15.27 -2.78
CA ARG A 532 -28.67 -13.94 -2.26
C ARG A 532 -27.40 -13.18 -1.92
N CYS A 533 -27.25 -11.99 -2.48
CA CYS A 533 -26.13 -11.10 -2.21
C CYS A 533 -26.58 -10.01 -1.22
N SER A 534 -25.75 -9.75 -0.21
CA SER A 534 -25.89 -8.63 0.73
C SER A 534 -24.59 -7.83 0.78
N GLY A 535 -24.69 -6.53 1.08
CA GLY A 535 -23.55 -5.62 1.12
C GLY A 535 -23.61 -4.52 0.04
N PRO A 536 -22.52 -3.75 -0.16
CA PRO A 536 -21.25 -3.89 0.56
C PRO A 536 -21.37 -3.47 2.03
N THR A 537 -20.54 -4.03 2.90
CA THR A 537 -20.30 -3.47 4.25
C THR A 537 -19.51 -2.16 4.15
N ASP A 538 -19.32 -1.44 5.27
CA ASP A 538 -18.45 -0.25 5.32
C ASP A 538 -17.01 -0.56 4.88
N ASP A 539 -16.60 -1.82 5.06
CA ASP A 539 -15.31 -2.35 4.64
C ASP A 539 -15.30 -2.87 3.20
N GLY A 540 -16.42 -2.74 2.50
CA GLY A 540 -16.61 -3.08 1.09
C GLY A 540 -16.80 -4.57 0.80
N TRP A 541 -17.14 -5.38 1.81
CA TRP A 541 -17.42 -6.80 1.63
C TRP A 541 -18.87 -7.02 1.18
N PHE A 542 -19.03 -7.75 0.08
CA PHE A 542 -20.27 -8.41 -0.31
C PHE A 542 -20.28 -9.83 0.28
N THR A 543 -21.45 -10.30 0.69
CA THR A 543 -21.64 -11.70 1.12
C THR A 543 -22.71 -12.32 0.25
N VAL A 544 -22.37 -13.43 -0.41
CA VAL A 544 -23.31 -14.27 -1.14
C VAL A 544 -23.62 -15.51 -0.32
N THR A 545 -24.91 -15.74 -0.07
CA THR A 545 -25.43 -16.92 0.60
C THR A 545 -26.26 -17.75 -0.37
N THR A 546 -26.15 -19.08 -0.30
CA THR A 546 -26.91 -20.00 -1.15
C THR A 546 -27.95 -20.79 -0.38
N ALA A 547 -28.96 -21.31 -1.10
CA ALA A 547 -30.06 -22.06 -0.49
C ALA A 547 -29.60 -23.36 0.22
N ASP A 548 -28.47 -23.93 -0.21
CA ASP A 548 -27.84 -25.10 0.42
C ASP A 548 -26.90 -24.75 1.59
N GLY A 549 -26.89 -23.48 2.05
CA GLY A 549 -26.09 -23.03 3.20
C GLY A 549 -24.63 -22.68 2.87
N GLY A 550 -24.29 -22.54 1.59
CA GLY A 550 -23.01 -22.01 1.15
C GLY A 550 -22.91 -20.51 1.39
N GLU A 551 -21.69 -20.04 1.67
CA GLU A 551 -21.40 -18.64 1.95
C GLU A 551 -20.03 -18.25 1.42
N LEU A 552 -20.01 -17.19 0.60
CA LEU A 552 -18.82 -16.58 0.01
C LEU A 552 -18.79 -15.09 0.32
N GLY A 553 -17.65 -14.61 0.84
CA GLY A 553 -17.37 -13.19 0.96
C GLY A 553 -16.57 -12.70 -0.25
N PHE A 554 -16.94 -11.55 -0.81
CA PHE A 554 -16.22 -10.90 -1.89
C PHE A 554 -15.86 -9.49 -1.50
N ASN A 555 -14.63 -9.08 -1.75
CA ASN A 555 -14.23 -7.70 -1.59
C ASN A 555 -13.40 -7.28 -2.80
N PHE A 556 -14.01 -6.37 -3.57
CA PHE A 556 -13.45 -5.76 -4.77
C PHE A 556 -13.09 -4.30 -4.52
N THR A 557 -13.15 -3.86 -3.26
CA THR A 557 -12.98 -2.46 -2.89
C THR A 557 -11.57 -2.03 -3.24
N ARG A 558 -11.51 -0.97 -4.04
CA ARG A 558 -10.27 -0.34 -4.48
C ARG A 558 -9.67 0.34 -3.26
N PHE A 559 -8.42 0.04 -2.93
CA PHE A 559 -7.73 0.78 -1.85
C PHE A 559 -7.42 2.23 -2.28
N ASP A 560 -7.54 2.54 -3.58
CA ASP A 560 -6.89 3.69 -4.17
C ASP A 560 -7.74 4.41 -5.25
N GLY A 561 -8.88 3.85 -5.70
CA GLY A 561 -9.84 4.56 -6.57
C GLY A 561 -9.40 4.83 -8.03
N GLU A 562 -8.30 4.25 -8.54
CA GLU A 562 -7.82 4.39 -9.94
C GLU A 562 -7.81 3.07 -10.73
N GLU A 563 -7.79 3.13 -12.07
CA GLU A 563 -7.89 1.98 -12.99
C GLU A 563 -6.76 0.94 -12.79
N LEU A 564 -7.18 -0.29 -12.47
CA LEU A 564 -6.69 -1.59 -12.95
C LEU A 564 -5.24 -2.04 -12.62
N GLU A 565 -4.78 -1.87 -11.38
CA GLU A 565 -3.70 -2.74 -10.83
C GLU A 565 -4.10 -3.30 -9.47
N GLY A 566 -4.54 -4.56 -9.39
CA GLY A 566 -4.83 -5.21 -8.12
C GLY A 566 -5.62 -6.52 -8.19
N THR A 567 -5.57 -7.24 -7.08
CA THR A 567 -6.33 -8.48 -6.82
C THR A 567 -7.44 -8.18 -5.82
N GLY A 568 -8.66 -8.66 -6.08
CA GLY A 568 -9.74 -8.69 -5.08
C GLY A 568 -9.54 -9.86 -4.13
N ALA A 569 -10.28 -9.90 -3.03
CA ALA A 569 -10.25 -11.04 -2.12
C ALA A 569 -11.58 -11.78 -2.10
N ILE A 570 -11.49 -13.10 -2.00
CA ILE A 570 -12.61 -14.00 -1.74
C ILE A 570 -12.35 -14.70 -0.41
N ALA A 571 -13.34 -14.64 0.49
CA ALA A 571 -13.39 -15.42 1.70
C ALA A 571 -14.32 -16.62 1.50
N LEU A 572 -13.76 -17.82 1.58
CA LEU A 572 -14.49 -19.08 1.50
C LEU A 572 -14.89 -19.49 2.92
N ARG A 573 -16.15 -19.23 3.29
CA ARG A 573 -16.67 -19.50 4.64
C ARG A 573 -17.41 -20.82 4.72
N SER A 574 -18.28 -21.08 3.74
CA SER A 574 -19.01 -22.35 3.60
C SER A 574 -19.05 -22.74 2.14
N VAL A 575 -18.21 -23.69 1.74
CA VAL A 575 -18.09 -24.11 0.34
C VAL A 575 -19.07 -25.24 0.06
N THR A 576 -20.15 -24.90 -0.64
CA THR A 576 -21.13 -25.86 -1.18
C THR A 576 -21.07 -25.91 -2.70
N LEU A 577 -21.77 -26.86 -3.31
CA LEU A 577 -21.84 -26.97 -4.77
C LEU A 577 -22.51 -25.74 -5.39
N GLN A 578 -23.57 -25.19 -4.78
CA GLN A 578 -24.21 -23.97 -5.30
C GLN A 578 -23.30 -22.74 -5.16
N ALA A 579 -22.58 -22.61 -4.04
CA ALA A 579 -21.61 -21.52 -3.86
C ALA A 579 -20.51 -21.58 -4.93
N SER A 580 -19.92 -22.75 -5.16
CA SER A 580 -18.93 -22.95 -6.21
C SER A 580 -19.51 -22.71 -7.62
N ALA A 581 -20.76 -23.07 -7.87
CA ALA A 581 -21.42 -22.80 -9.15
C ALA A 581 -21.65 -21.30 -9.40
N ILE A 582 -22.02 -20.53 -8.36
CA ILE A 582 -22.12 -19.07 -8.48
C ILE A 582 -20.75 -18.45 -8.75
N LEU A 583 -19.71 -18.88 -8.04
CA LEU A 583 -18.35 -18.39 -8.28
C LEU A 583 -17.87 -18.74 -9.69
N HIS A 584 -18.15 -19.95 -10.17
CA HIS A 584 -17.84 -20.38 -11.53
C HIS A 584 -18.53 -19.49 -12.57
N ARG A 585 -19.83 -19.21 -12.42
CA ARG A 585 -20.57 -18.29 -13.31
C ARG A 585 -20.02 -16.87 -13.25
N LEU A 586 -19.68 -16.37 -12.06
CA LEU A 586 -19.03 -15.06 -11.92
C LEU A 586 -17.73 -14.99 -12.74
N MET A 587 -16.85 -15.99 -12.56
CA MET A 587 -15.60 -16.12 -13.31
C MET A 587 -15.84 -16.23 -14.82
N GLU A 588 -16.89 -16.95 -15.22
CA GLU A 588 -17.25 -17.19 -16.61
C GLU A 588 -17.73 -15.91 -17.32
N GLU A 589 -18.52 -15.09 -16.63
CA GLU A 589 -19.07 -13.82 -17.15
C GLU A 589 -18.04 -12.70 -17.12
N SER A 590 -17.17 -12.66 -16.10
CA SER A 590 -16.20 -11.58 -15.95
C SER A 590 -14.84 -11.87 -16.58
N GLY A 591 -14.57 -13.11 -16.98
CA GLY A 591 -13.23 -13.58 -17.38
C GLY A 591 -12.23 -13.63 -16.22
N ALA A 592 -12.71 -13.62 -14.97
CA ALA A 592 -11.82 -13.62 -13.81
C ALA A 592 -11.26 -15.02 -13.53
N VAL A 593 -10.07 -15.03 -12.93
CA VAL A 593 -9.36 -16.21 -12.44
C VAL A 593 -9.11 -16.12 -10.95
N LEU A 594 -8.85 -17.27 -10.32
CA LEU A 594 -8.54 -17.36 -8.89
C LEU A 594 -7.03 -17.54 -8.67
N PRO A 595 -6.21 -16.49 -8.52
CA PRO A 595 -4.79 -16.63 -8.19
C PRO A 595 -4.57 -17.20 -6.78
N PRO A 596 -3.37 -17.74 -6.49
CA PRO A 596 -2.20 -17.81 -7.37
C PRO A 596 -2.12 -19.09 -8.23
N LEU A 597 -3.09 -19.99 -8.14
CA LEU A 597 -3.26 -21.08 -9.12
C LEU A 597 -4.34 -20.64 -10.09
N ALA A 598 -4.02 -20.14 -11.27
CA ALA A 598 -5.00 -19.50 -12.18
C ALA A 598 -6.14 -20.44 -12.65
N LEU A 599 -7.09 -20.73 -11.75
CA LEU A 599 -8.31 -21.46 -12.04
C LEU A 599 -9.20 -20.53 -12.84
N ALA A 600 -9.60 -20.98 -14.02
CA ALA A 600 -10.43 -20.21 -14.93
C ALA A 600 -11.69 -21.00 -15.29
N ALA A 601 -12.81 -20.31 -15.51
CA ALA A 601 -14.04 -20.95 -15.98
C ALA A 601 -14.01 -21.22 -17.49
N LYS A 602 -13.21 -20.45 -18.24
CA LYS A 602 -12.98 -20.56 -19.68
C LYS A 602 -11.48 -20.55 -19.96
N SER A 603 -11.07 -20.99 -21.15
CA SER A 603 -9.69 -20.80 -21.61
C SER A 603 -9.35 -19.31 -21.61
N LEU A 604 -8.17 -18.97 -21.13
CA LEU A 604 -7.66 -17.61 -21.26
C LEU A 604 -7.45 -17.33 -22.75
N GLU A 605 -7.66 -16.09 -23.17
CA GLU A 605 -7.53 -15.66 -24.57
C GLU A 605 -6.23 -14.86 -24.78
N GLY A 606 -5.83 -14.69 -26.04
CA GLY A 606 -4.72 -13.83 -26.44
C GLY A 606 -3.36 -14.27 -25.89
N GLU A 607 -2.48 -13.29 -25.67
CA GLU A 607 -1.10 -13.54 -25.23
C GLU A 607 -1.03 -14.22 -23.86
N VAL A 608 -2.05 -14.05 -23.00
CA VAL A 608 -2.12 -14.69 -21.67
C VAL A 608 -2.23 -16.22 -21.81
N ALA A 609 -2.97 -16.69 -22.81
CA ALA A 609 -3.14 -18.13 -23.09
C ALA A 609 -1.81 -18.80 -23.49
N GLU A 610 -0.92 -18.05 -24.14
CA GLU A 610 0.39 -18.51 -24.59
C GLU A 610 1.43 -18.54 -23.46
N LEU A 611 1.11 -17.97 -22.29
CA LEU A 611 1.98 -17.96 -21.13
C LEU A 611 2.04 -19.36 -20.50
N SER A 612 2.96 -20.17 -20.98
CA SER A 612 3.26 -21.52 -20.48
C SER A 612 3.63 -21.59 -18.98
N TRP A 613 3.86 -20.44 -18.35
CA TRP A 613 4.29 -20.34 -16.97
C TRP A 613 3.20 -20.03 -15.96
N VAL A 614 2.03 -19.59 -16.42
CA VAL A 614 0.86 -19.48 -15.54
C VAL A 614 0.23 -20.86 -15.58
N PRO A 615 0.34 -21.70 -14.52
CA PRO A 615 -0.39 -22.96 -14.45
C PRO A 615 -1.87 -22.61 -14.36
N HIS A 616 -2.49 -22.45 -15.52
CA HIS A 616 -3.91 -22.17 -15.62
C HIS A 616 -4.64 -23.48 -15.84
N ARG A 617 -5.79 -23.61 -15.19
CA ARG A 617 -6.64 -24.78 -15.30
C ARG A 617 -8.05 -24.31 -15.57
N VAL A 618 -8.57 -24.69 -16.71
CA VAL A 618 -9.99 -24.54 -16.99
C VAL A 618 -10.73 -25.60 -16.18
N VAL A 619 -11.67 -25.16 -15.35
CA VAL A 619 -12.46 -26.02 -14.47
C VAL A 619 -13.95 -25.77 -14.72
N ASP A 620 -14.75 -26.84 -14.69
CA ASP A 620 -16.19 -26.72 -14.55
C ASP A 620 -16.58 -26.46 -13.08
N ALA A 621 -17.86 -26.20 -12.82
CA ALA A 621 -18.36 -25.91 -11.48
C ALA A 621 -18.14 -27.07 -10.48
N GLN A 622 -18.19 -28.32 -10.93
CA GLN A 622 -18.03 -29.49 -10.06
C GLN A 622 -16.55 -29.70 -9.70
N ALA A 623 -15.65 -29.54 -10.67
CA ALA A 623 -14.21 -29.56 -10.47
C ALA A 623 -13.77 -28.40 -9.58
N LEU A 624 -14.32 -27.19 -9.78
CA LEU A 624 -14.09 -26.05 -8.90
C LEU A 624 -14.53 -26.37 -7.47
N HIS A 625 -15.74 -26.90 -7.28
CA HIS A 625 -16.22 -27.32 -5.97
C HIS A 625 -15.29 -28.33 -5.30
N ALA A 626 -14.83 -29.35 -6.02
CA ALA A 626 -13.91 -30.36 -5.49
C ALA A 626 -12.56 -29.76 -5.06
N VAL A 627 -12.06 -28.78 -5.81
CA VAL A 627 -10.82 -28.06 -5.49
C VAL A 627 -11.01 -27.17 -4.26
N LEU A 628 -12.06 -26.35 -4.23
CA LEU A 628 -12.31 -25.42 -3.12
C LEU A 628 -12.66 -26.14 -1.81
N SER A 629 -13.41 -27.25 -1.89
CA SER A 629 -13.82 -28.01 -0.70
C SER A 629 -12.70 -28.85 -0.10
N GLY A 630 -11.75 -29.31 -0.93
CA GLY A 630 -10.52 -29.93 -0.42
C GLY A 630 -9.59 -28.90 0.22
N GLY A 631 -9.67 -27.64 -0.20
CA GLY A 631 -8.82 -26.57 0.28
C GLY A 631 -7.41 -26.59 -0.35
N ALA A 632 -6.64 -25.57 0.00
CA ALA A 632 -5.32 -25.32 -0.57
C ALA A 632 -4.33 -26.49 -0.33
N PHE A 633 -4.31 -27.02 0.90
CA PHE A 633 -3.39 -28.06 1.30
C PHE A 633 -3.66 -29.39 0.58
N ASP A 634 -4.90 -29.87 0.53
CA ASP A 634 -5.20 -31.09 -0.23
C ASP A 634 -4.92 -30.95 -1.72
N SER A 635 -5.20 -29.77 -2.29
CA SER A 635 -4.84 -29.47 -3.68
C SER A 635 -3.33 -29.54 -3.89
N TRP A 636 -2.54 -29.08 -2.91
CA TRP A 636 -1.09 -29.17 -2.89
C TRP A 636 -0.60 -30.63 -2.74
N VAL A 637 -1.11 -31.41 -1.79
CA VAL A 637 -0.74 -32.83 -1.53
C VAL A 637 -1.10 -33.73 -2.71
N LYS A 638 -2.30 -33.59 -3.29
CA LYS A 638 -2.69 -34.38 -4.48
C LYS A 638 -1.72 -34.16 -5.63
N ALA A 639 -1.18 -32.95 -5.73
CA ALA A 639 -0.23 -32.61 -6.76
C ALA A 639 1.19 -33.17 -6.48
N GLU A 640 1.55 -33.44 -5.21
CA GLU A 640 2.75 -34.23 -4.86
C GLU A 640 2.60 -35.67 -5.31
N ARG A 641 1.53 -36.34 -4.88
CA ARG A 641 1.33 -37.76 -5.18
C ARG A 641 1.36 -38.03 -6.68
N LYS A 642 0.76 -37.14 -7.48
CA LYS A 642 0.79 -37.24 -8.94
C LYS A 642 2.21 -37.09 -9.52
N ALA A 643 3.06 -36.26 -8.92
CA ALA A 643 4.45 -36.12 -9.36
C ALA A 643 5.26 -37.39 -9.03
N ASP A 644 5.06 -37.96 -7.84
CA ASP A 644 5.73 -39.20 -7.43
C ASP A 644 5.31 -40.42 -8.29
N ASP A 645 4.04 -40.49 -8.68
CA ASP A 645 3.51 -41.55 -9.56
C ASP A 645 4.07 -41.44 -11.00
N GLU A 646 4.30 -40.22 -11.50
CA GLU A 646 4.86 -39.99 -12.86
C GLU A 646 6.38 -40.19 -12.93
N ASP A 647 7.09 -40.02 -11.80
CA ASP A 647 8.54 -40.20 -11.69
C ASP A 647 8.95 -41.62 -11.25
N SER A 648 8.01 -42.49 -10.88
CA SER A 648 8.27 -43.93 -10.78
C SER A 648 8.47 -44.44 -12.21
N PRO A 649 9.71 -44.75 -12.64
CA PRO A 649 9.89 -45.41 -13.92
C PRO A 649 9.04 -46.67 -13.83
N ASP A 650 8.08 -46.83 -14.74
CA ASP A 650 7.39 -48.09 -14.90
C ASP A 650 8.51 -49.14 -14.96
N ASP A 651 8.62 -49.94 -13.89
CA ASP A 651 9.30 -51.22 -13.90
C ASP A 651 8.49 -52.12 -14.84
N ASP A 652 8.48 -51.74 -16.13
CA ASP A 652 8.33 -52.62 -17.27
C ASP A 652 9.58 -53.54 -17.28
N GLU A 653 9.82 -54.23 -16.16
CA GLU A 653 10.48 -55.52 -16.13
C GLU A 653 9.62 -56.45 -16.97
N ASP A 654 9.87 -56.42 -18.27
CA ASP A 654 10.37 -57.58 -19.00
C ASP A 654 9.85 -58.92 -18.46
N SER A 655 8.52 -59.07 -18.48
CA SER A 655 7.86 -60.38 -18.37
C SER A 655 7.95 -61.11 -19.70
N SER A 656 9.19 -61.29 -20.18
CA SER A 656 9.55 -62.25 -21.22
C SER A 656 10.21 -63.48 -20.59
N VAL A 657 9.43 -64.19 -19.76
CA VAL A 657 9.75 -65.56 -19.35
C VAL A 657 8.98 -66.52 -20.26
N ASP A 658 9.75 -67.22 -21.09
CA ASP A 658 9.50 -68.51 -21.77
C ASP A 658 8.28 -68.66 -22.70
N GLU A 659 8.56 -68.76 -24.01
CA GLU A 659 8.25 -69.97 -24.82
C GLU A 659 9.14 -70.12 -26.06
#